data_AF-A0A7M5WKQ1-F1
#
_entry.id   AF-A0A7M5WKQ1-F1
#
_cell.length_a   1.000
_cell.length_b   1.000
_cell.length_c   1.000
_cell.angle_alpha   90.00
_cell.angle_beta   90.00
_cell.angle_gamma   90.00
#
_symmetry.space_group_name_H-M   'P 1'
#
loop_
_entity.id
_entity.type
_entity.pdbx_description
1 polymer ?
#
loop_
_entity_poly.entity_id
_entity_poly.type
_entity_poly.pdbx_seq_one_letter_code
_entity_poly.pdbx_strand_id
1 'polypeptide(L)'
;MPKASIAYSSTINQSDPKADGVVVVGKQEHLNLLKERADVLKPKFGDVINSERLREAIDHVTPNSSVELYYKNFTLACMPSKCSRHNAPMLPHSLSRLVKANLQMTPKQYIVIVGEVKSAFALGCAASRLFPLYNRKKDEQKDQCDVIIEFVFVDDKDHVLSENDVTCLTASAESIRLAAKIVDAPCNEMHVNAFLDEIRTVAKDLNLEAPLIIQDQELVQRGMGGIYGVGKAAVNKPALAVLSYKPSGATKNIAWCGKGIVYDTGGLSIKDKLNMVGMKRDCGGAAGILGAFRSAVKNYKSTSIQARSKRLHVHRHEGTIKMIRGTVFLAFCMVVVFCNASLRDHQEDHYHSYYKKREILEIPQLGDANPLINLQNEAAQRDYFFHNLVKANDFNTTVFKIQMERERVIISDPIAIRSMYPVKNIIKSTGGTSIEYNDLISGGYIPSFMDNGKSHNTKKARQYQLLKNRLETYGLHSTFKDIQSYLKEIEVDSENTPIDIANQIAKISQDAMTKLLLGKRINNFDLFTNWFGSSLKVIKELDPTYGSKDELYQELYTQMLAYIQSTPVAKQLEDTEDKVNLENELMFFTIWLAAGGVQFSFRSALKYWAELEEEEREDLEAEIEKFMDKYNHENHFVHNLNRKLPLLTKFVMEVIRLEPAAAVIRGQARRDFIVTTSNGRYQIKQGTYLQADVVSAQRNPIKFKDADEVKLDRHSKNVKKYFYTFGGPYRQRATKTNHKCLGQTLAIDFIKMFLIHTTQCDVEIDSIQTSTSKTGGHDIKVTKFKC
;
A
#
# COMPACT_ATOMS: atom_id res chain seq x y z
N MET A 1 -22.48 -6.95 28.45
CA MET A 1 -23.94 -6.76 28.29
C MET A 1 -24.54 -8.14 28.32
N PRO A 2 -25.53 -8.39 29.19
CA PRO A 2 -26.18 -9.69 29.30
C PRO A 2 -26.79 -10.12 27.96
N LYS A 3 -27.00 -11.42 27.80
CA LYS A 3 -27.71 -11.95 26.63
C LYS A 3 -29.13 -11.42 26.67
N ALA A 4 -29.57 -10.69 25.63
CA ALA A 4 -30.89 -10.06 25.65
C ALA A 4 -31.89 -10.68 24.67
N SER A 5 -33.13 -10.89 25.11
CA SER A 5 -34.28 -11.06 24.20
C SER A 5 -34.82 -9.67 23.83
N ILE A 6 -35.41 -9.52 22.64
CA ILE A 6 -36.01 -8.23 22.23
C ILE A 6 -37.42 -8.49 21.75
N ALA A 7 -38.37 -7.71 22.27
CA ALA A 7 -39.75 -7.64 21.80
C ALA A 7 -40.12 -6.19 21.49
N TYR A 8 -40.95 -6.01 20.46
CA TYR A 8 -41.62 -4.74 20.18
C TYR A 8 -43.07 -4.84 20.65
N SER A 9 -43.56 -3.81 21.31
CA SER A 9 -44.94 -3.76 21.78
C SER A 9 -45.76 -2.74 21.00
N SER A 10 -47.02 -3.08 20.73
CA SER A 10 -47.99 -2.16 20.13
C SER A 10 -48.45 -1.07 21.09
N THR A 11 -48.42 -1.35 22.40
CA THR A 11 -48.85 -0.45 23.48
C THR A 11 -47.76 -0.29 24.54
N ILE A 12 -47.91 0.71 25.41
CA ILE A 12 -47.07 0.89 26.59
C ILE A 12 -47.44 -0.16 27.64
N ASN A 13 -46.53 -1.10 27.94
CA ASN A 13 -46.78 -2.14 28.93
C ASN A 13 -46.59 -1.63 30.36
N GLN A 14 -47.16 -2.34 31.33
CA GLN A 14 -46.84 -2.13 32.73
C GLN A 14 -45.40 -2.58 33.04
N SER A 15 -44.69 -1.84 33.88
CA SER A 15 -43.40 -2.24 34.47
C SER A 15 -43.42 -2.11 36.00
N ASP A 16 -42.55 -2.83 36.69
CA ASP A 16 -42.28 -2.66 38.11
C ASP A 16 -41.18 -1.60 38.31
N PRO A 17 -41.47 -0.41 38.86
CA PRO A 17 -40.49 0.67 39.00
C PRO A 17 -39.29 0.29 39.91
N LYS A 18 -39.45 -0.73 40.75
CA LYS A 18 -38.41 -1.19 41.67
C LYS A 18 -37.51 -2.29 41.08
N ALA A 19 -38.02 -3.06 40.13
CA ALA A 19 -37.33 -4.24 39.59
C ALA A 19 -36.93 -4.10 38.12
N ASP A 20 -37.63 -3.26 37.35
CA ASP A 20 -37.44 -3.09 35.91
C ASP A 20 -36.71 -1.78 35.60
N GLY A 21 -35.84 -1.81 34.58
CA GLY A 21 -35.22 -0.61 34.04
C GLY A 21 -36.11 0.02 32.97
N VAL A 22 -36.21 1.34 32.92
CA VAL A 22 -36.99 2.12 31.95
C VAL A 22 -36.15 3.29 31.46
N VAL A 23 -35.92 3.36 30.14
CA VAL A 23 -35.30 4.51 29.50
C VAL A 23 -36.30 5.13 28.54
N VAL A 24 -36.75 6.35 28.83
CA VAL A 24 -37.58 7.16 27.94
C VAL A 24 -36.66 8.07 27.14
N VAL A 25 -36.77 8.07 25.81
CA VAL A 25 -35.84 8.80 24.94
C VAL A 25 -36.55 9.46 23.76
N GLY A 26 -36.24 10.73 23.53
CA GLY A 26 -36.82 11.52 22.44
C GLY A 26 -36.07 12.84 22.23
N LYS A 27 -36.46 13.62 21.23
CA LYS A 27 -35.96 15.00 21.07
C LYS A 27 -36.64 15.93 22.08
N GLN A 28 -36.01 17.05 22.40
CA GLN A 28 -36.59 18.03 23.33
C GLN A 28 -38.00 18.44 22.94
N GLU A 29 -38.25 18.74 21.66
CA GLU A 29 -39.60 19.11 21.18
C GLU A 29 -40.63 18.01 21.39
N HIS A 30 -40.22 16.73 21.31
CA HIS A 30 -41.12 15.59 21.49
C HIS A 30 -41.33 15.27 22.98
N LEU A 31 -40.29 15.39 23.80
CA LEU A 31 -40.37 15.20 25.24
C LEU A 31 -41.25 16.27 25.90
N ASN A 32 -41.19 17.51 25.41
CA ASN A 32 -42.06 18.59 25.89
C ASN A 32 -43.55 18.25 25.77
N LEU A 33 -43.95 17.48 24.77
CA LEU A 33 -45.35 17.06 24.58
C LEU A 33 -45.83 16.05 25.63
N LEU A 34 -44.91 15.41 26.36
CA LEU A 34 -45.25 14.54 27.49
C LEU A 34 -45.72 15.33 28.72
N LYS A 35 -45.43 16.62 28.83
CA LYS A 35 -45.86 17.45 29.97
C LYS A 35 -47.39 17.50 30.13
N GLU A 36 -48.08 17.44 28.99
CA GLU A 36 -49.55 17.43 28.88
C GLU A 36 -50.11 16.00 28.78
N ARG A 37 -49.25 14.99 28.63
CA ARG A 37 -49.61 13.58 28.40
C ARG A 37 -48.83 12.63 29.32
N ALA A 38 -48.61 13.03 30.57
CA ALA A 38 -47.83 12.26 31.54
C ALA A 38 -48.49 10.90 31.87
N ASP A 39 -49.80 10.82 31.71
CA ASP A 39 -50.64 9.63 31.87
C ASP A 39 -50.23 8.46 30.95
N VAL A 40 -49.75 8.76 29.74
CA VAL A 40 -49.29 7.74 28.77
C VAL A 40 -48.12 6.91 29.33
N LEU A 41 -47.29 7.49 30.19
CA LEU A 41 -46.17 6.81 30.83
C LEU A 41 -46.51 6.27 32.22
N LYS A 42 -47.72 6.52 32.76
CA LYS A 42 -48.16 6.01 34.07
C LYS A 42 -47.99 4.50 34.23
N PRO A 43 -48.22 3.65 33.20
CA PRO A 43 -47.95 2.21 33.31
C PRO A 43 -46.50 1.86 33.68
N LYS A 44 -45.53 2.76 33.44
CA LYS A 44 -44.13 2.51 33.74
C LYS A 44 -43.71 2.79 35.17
N PHE A 45 -44.34 3.75 35.81
CA PHE A 45 -43.92 4.25 37.11
C PHE A 45 -45.03 4.24 38.17
N GLY A 46 -46.26 3.91 37.79
CA GLY A 46 -47.42 3.94 38.69
C GLY A 46 -47.55 5.31 39.35
N ASP A 47 -47.60 5.32 40.68
CA ASP A 47 -47.62 6.56 41.48
C ASP A 47 -46.24 6.91 42.09
N VAL A 48 -45.16 6.20 41.70
CA VAL A 48 -43.79 6.43 42.20
C VAL A 48 -43.19 7.71 41.64
N ILE A 49 -43.55 8.09 40.42
CA ILE A 49 -43.19 9.36 39.78
C ILE A 49 -44.49 10.13 39.57
N ASN A 50 -44.61 11.31 40.18
CA ASN A 50 -45.77 12.18 39.95
C ASN A 50 -45.56 13.03 38.67
N SER A 51 -46.66 13.57 38.14
CA SER A 51 -46.63 14.37 36.90
C SER A 51 -45.76 15.62 37.00
N GLU A 52 -45.63 16.20 38.20
CA GLU A 52 -44.80 17.38 38.46
C GLU A 52 -43.31 17.07 38.29
N ARG A 53 -42.83 15.99 38.91
CA ARG A 53 -41.44 15.53 38.81
C ARG A 53 -41.06 15.14 37.38
N LEU A 54 -41.99 14.56 36.61
CA LEU A 54 -41.77 14.30 35.19
C LEU A 54 -41.62 15.61 34.39
N ARG A 55 -42.46 16.63 34.66
CA ARG A 55 -42.36 17.94 34.02
C ARG A 55 -41.04 18.63 34.35
N GLU A 56 -40.65 18.63 35.62
CA GLU A 56 -39.35 19.15 36.07
C GLU A 56 -38.19 18.45 35.36
N ALA A 57 -38.21 17.12 35.24
CA ALA A 57 -37.16 16.40 34.53
C ALA A 57 -37.10 16.75 33.04
N ILE A 58 -38.26 16.99 32.39
CA ILE A 58 -38.31 17.44 31.00
C ILE A 58 -37.73 18.86 30.86
N ASP A 59 -37.96 19.74 31.85
CA ASP A 59 -37.39 21.08 31.87
C ASP A 59 -35.88 21.10 32.10
N HIS A 60 -35.36 20.16 32.87
CA HIS A 60 -33.93 20.07 33.20
C HIS A 60 -33.11 19.26 32.20
N VAL A 61 -33.72 18.31 31.47
CA VAL A 61 -32.99 17.50 30.49
C VAL A 61 -32.57 18.38 29.32
N THR A 62 -31.28 18.38 29.01
CA THR A 62 -30.71 19.14 27.88
C THR A 62 -30.32 18.22 26.73
N PRO A 63 -30.20 18.70 25.49
CA PRO A 63 -29.81 17.87 24.35
C PRO A 63 -28.49 17.11 24.60
N ASN A 64 -28.47 15.80 24.31
CA ASN A 64 -27.39 14.85 24.61
C ASN A 64 -27.15 14.52 26.10
N SER A 65 -28.11 14.80 26.98
CA SER A 65 -28.04 14.42 28.40
C SER A 65 -29.17 13.47 28.80
N SER A 66 -29.11 12.98 30.03
CA SER A 66 -30.17 12.23 30.68
C SER A 66 -30.38 12.72 32.12
N VAL A 67 -31.61 12.55 32.60
CA VAL A 67 -32.04 12.85 33.97
C VAL A 67 -32.64 11.60 34.57
N GLU A 68 -32.15 11.23 35.75
CA GLU A 68 -32.65 10.09 36.51
C GLU A 68 -33.86 10.50 37.35
N LEU A 69 -34.96 9.78 37.20
CA LEU A 69 -36.21 10.05 37.91
C LEU A 69 -36.41 9.12 39.10
N TYR A 70 -35.86 7.90 39.05
CA TYR A 70 -35.95 6.94 40.16
C TYR A 70 -34.75 5.99 40.18
N TYR A 71 -33.82 6.16 41.14
CA TYR A 71 -32.67 5.28 41.44
C TYR A 71 -32.05 4.58 40.20
N LYS A 72 -31.84 5.31 39.10
CA LYS A 72 -31.44 4.80 37.77
C LYS A 72 -32.36 3.80 37.06
N ASN A 73 -33.36 3.24 37.74
CA ASN A 73 -34.39 2.39 37.14
C ASN A 73 -35.31 3.17 36.20
N PHE A 74 -35.48 4.48 36.38
CA PHE A 74 -36.19 5.32 35.42
C PHE A 74 -35.32 6.49 34.99
N THR A 75 -35.06 6.58 33.69
CA THR A 75 -34.23 7.64 33.11
C THR A 75 -34.92 8.27 31.90
N LEU A 76 -34.94 9.60 31.89
CA LEU A 76 -35.35 10.40 30.73
C LEU A 76 -34.09 10.86 29.98
N ALA A 77 -33.98 10.61 28.69
CA ALA A 77 -32.84 10.98 27.87
C ALA A 77 -33.25 11.86 26.69
N CYS A 78 -32.53 12.96 26.47
CA CYS A 78 -32.81 13.89 25.39
C CYS A 78 -31.82 13.75 24.23
N MET A 79 -32.34 13.49 23.04
CA MET A 79 -31.59 13.44 21.79
C MET A 79 -31.17 14.84 21.31
N PRO A 80 -30.11 14.95 20.49
CA PRO A 80 -29.72 16.23 19.91
C PRO A 80 -30.84 16.87 19.07
N SER A 81 -31.00 18.19 19.20
CA SER A 81 -32.00 18.99 18.48
C SER A 81 -31.57 19.38 17.06
N LYS A 82 -30.27 19.63 16.84
CA LYS A 82 -29.75 20.01 15.51
C LYS A 82 -29.39 18.77 14.68
N CYS A 83 -29.93 18.70 13.47
CA CYS A 83 -29.59 17.69 12.46
C CYS A 83 -29.13 18.38 11.18
N SER A 84 -28.01 17.95 10.59
CA SER A 84 -27.60 18.46 9.27
C SER A 84 -28.49 17.87 8.18
N ARG A 85 -28.56 18.55 7.03
CA ARG A 85 -29.30 18.07 5.83
C ARG A 85 -28.80 16.72 5.28
N HIS A 86 -27.62 16.27 5.69
CA HIS A 86 -27.02 15.00 5.24
C HIS A 86 -27.27 13.85 6.22
N ASN A 87 -27.89 14.11 7.37
CA ASN A 87 -28.12 13.11 8.41
C ASN A 87 -29.61 12.74 8.47
N ALA A 88 -29.90 11.56 9.03
CA ALA A 88 -31.29 11.14 9.23
C ALA A 88 -31.95 12.06 10.28
N PRO A 89 -33.16 12.62 10.02
CA PRO A 89 -33.78 13.63 10.88
C PRO A 89 -33.92 13.25 12.36
N MET A 90 -34.10 11.95 12.63
CA MET A 90 -34.25 11.41 13.99
C MET A 90 -32.96 10.88 14.60
N LEU A 91 -31.81 11.12 13.97
CA LEU A 91 -30.48 10.85 14.52
C LEU A 91 -30.36 9.47 15.22
N PRO A 92 -30.75 8.34 14.58
CA PRO A 92 -30.80 7.01 15.21
C PRO A 92 -29.43 6.54 15.78
N HIS A 93 -28.32 7.13 15.33
CA HIS A 93 -26.99 6.91 15.91
C HIS A 93 -26.87 7.47 17.34
N SER A 94 -27.54 8.58 17.65
CA SER A 94 -27.53 9.20 18.98
C SER A 94 -28.36 8.41 19.99
N LEU A 95 -29.46 7.79 19.53
CA LEU A 95 -30.30 6.88 20.34
C LEU A 95 -29.44 5.79 20.99
N SER A 96 -28.63 5.10 20.18
CA SER A 96 -27.75 4.01 20.64
C SER A 96 -26.79 4.47 21.74
N ARG A 97 -26.20 5.66 21.60
CA ARG A 97 -25.26 6.18 22.62
C ARG A 97 -25.98 6.47 23.94
N LEU A 98 -27.12 7.17 23.86
CA LEU A 98 -27.87 7.60 25.04
C LEU A 98 -28.51 6.44 25.78
N VAL A 99 -29.17 5.52 25.06
CA VAL A 99 -29.77 4.35 25.69
C VAL A 99 -28.69 3.52 26.36
N LYS A 100 -27.59 3.20 25.67
CA LYS A 100 -26.50 2.39 26.25
C LYS A 100 -25.91 2.97 27.54
N ALA A 101 -25.83 4.29 27.66
CA ALA A 101 -25.31 4.95 28.85
C ALA A 101 -26.25 4.86 30.07
N ASN A 102 -27.54 4.58 29.84
CA ASN A 102 -28.59 4.60 30.86
C ASN A 102 -29.27 3.23 31.09
N LEU A 103 -28.79 2.17 30.44
CA LEU A 103 -29.27 0.81 30.69
C LEU A 103 -28.84 0.32 32.08
N GLN A 104 -29.74 -0.40 32.75
CA GLN A 104 -29.46 -1.04 34.04
C GLN A 104 -29.28 -2.55 33.88
N MET A 105 -28.65 -3.18 34.88
CA MET A 105 -28.52 -4.64 34.96
C MET A 105 -29.76 -5.25 35.66
N THR A 106 -30.92 -5.09 35.03
CA THR A 106 -32.20 -5.65 35.51
C THR A 106 -32.65 -6.83 34.63
N PRO A 107 -33.47 -7.77 35.14
CA PRO A 107 -34.02 -8.86 34.35
C PRO A 107 -34.90 -8.39 33.18
N LYS A 108 -35.59 -7.26 33.34
CA LYS A 108 -36.39 -6.61 32.29
C LYS A 108 -35.98 -5.17 32.10
N GLN A 109 -35.97 -4.74 30.84
CA GLN A 109 -35.62 -3.39 30.45
C GLN A 109 -36.58 -2.87 29.39
N TYR A 110 -37.17 -1.70 29.64
CA TYR A 110 -38.04 -0.99 28.71
C TYR A 110 -37.29 0.16 28.06
N ILE A 111 -37.43 0.29 26.75
CA ILE A 111 -36.94 1.43 25.96
C ILE A 111 -38.17 2.08 25.33
N VAL A 112 -38.59 3.23 25.86
CA VAL A 112 -39.74 3.97 25.36
C VAL A 112 -39.24 5.11 24.46
N ILE A 113 -39.51 4.99 23.16
CA ILE A 113 -39.06 5.94 22.15
C ILE A 113 -40.17 6.94 21.85
N VAL A 114 -39.89 8.22 22.05
CA VAL A 114 -40.85 9.32 21.83
C VAL A 114 -40.52 10.03 20.54
N GLY A 115 -41.41 9.94 19.56
CA GLY A 115 -41.15 10.50 18.23
C GLY A 115 -42.30 10.36 17.25
N GLU A 116 -42.02 10.67 15.99
CA GLU A 116 -43.02 10.64 14.90
C GLU A 116 -43.23 9.22 14.36
N VAL A 117 -44.44 8.92 13.88
CA VAL A 117 -44.81 7.60 13.30
C VAL A 117 -43.84 7.19 12.20
N LYS A 118 -43.51 8.10 11.28
CA LYS A 118 -42.59 7.85 10.15
C LYS A 118 -41.18 7.42 10.57
N SER A 119 -40.80 7.63 11.83
CA SER A 119 -39.46 7.37 12.36
C SER A 119 -39.38 6.08 13.19
N ALA A 120 -40.53 5.47 13.50
CA ALA A 120 -40.62 4.27 14.34
C ALA A 120 -39.70 3.15 13.85
N PHE A 121 -39.73 2.86 12.55
CA PHE A 121 -38.93 1.80 11.96
C PHE A 121 -37.42 1.99 12.15
N ALA A 122 -36.91 3.19 11.85
CA ALA A 122 -35.49 3.49 11.94
C ALA A 122 -34.98 3.48 13.39
N LEU A 123 -35.76 4.04 14.32
CA LEU A 123 -35.42 4.10 15.74
C LEU A 123 -35.53 2.71 16.39
N GLY A 124 -36.57 1.94 16.07
CA GLY A 124 -36.70 0.55 16.51
C GLY A 124 -35.54 -0.32 16.03
N CYS A 125 -35.13 -0.18 14.76
CA CYS A 125 -33.95 -0.85 14.22
C CYS A 125 -32.63 -0.37 14.83
N ALA A 126 -32.56 0.85 15.36
CA ALA A 126 -31.37 1.36 16.04
C ALA A 126 -31.27 0.81 17.47
N ALA A 127 -32.39 0.76 18.19
CA ALA A 127 -32.46 0.18 19.52
C ALA A 127 -32.05 -1.29 19.54
N SER A 128 -32.44 -2.10 18.55
CA SER A 128 -32.05 -3.52 18.50
C SER A 128 -30.55 -3.77 18.31
N ARG A 129 -29.80 -2.82 17.73
CA ARG A 129 -28.33 -2.92 17.54
C ARG A 129 -27.56 -2.84 18.86
N LEU A 130 -28.19 -2.35 19.93
CA LEU A 130 -27.56 -2.20 21.25
C LEU A 130 -27.25 -3.53 21.93
N PHE A 131 -27.93 -4.59 21.50
CA PHE A 131 -27.95 -5.88 22.17
C PHE A 131 -27.34 -6.98 21.27
N PRO A 132 -26.01 -7.06 21.17
CA PRO A 132 -25.33 -8.03 20.33
C PRO A 132 -25.61 -9.47 20.80
N LEU A 133 -25.64 -10.42 19.85
CA LEU A 133 -25.81 -11.85 20.15
C LEU A 133 -24.50 -12.55 20.47
N TYR A 134 -23.35 -12.00 20.04
CA TYR A 134 -22.04 -12.62 20.21
C TYR A 134 -21.33 -12.12 21.47
N ASN A 135 -20.95 -13.03 22.38
CA ASN A 135 -20.14 -12.73 23.58
C ASN A 135 -19.33 -13.98 24.01
N ARG A 136 -18.06 -13.78 24.39
CA ARG A 136 -17.14 -14.82 24.91
C ARG A 136 -16.51 -14.50 26.27
N LYS A 137 -17.02 -13.49 26.99
CA LYS A 137 -16.57 -13.19 28.35
C LYS A 137 -17.01 -14.32 29.30
N LYS A 138 -16.08 -14.77 30.17
CA LYS A 138 -16.27 -15.95 31.06
C LYS A 138 -17.30 -15.73 32.18
N ASP A 139 -17.51 -14.49 32.64
CA ASP A 139 -18.39 -14.18 33.79
C ASP A 139 -19.77 -13.60 33.41
N GLU A 140 -20.03 -13.26 32.13
CA GLU A 140 -21.27 -12.59 31.71
C GLU A 140 -22.35 -13.56 31.17
N GLN A 141 -22.15 -14.88 31.27
CA GLN A 141 -23.04 -15.87 30.65
C GLN A 141 -24.28 -16.28 31.48
N LYS A 142 -24.48 -15.76 32.69
CA LYS A 142 -25.51 -16.27 33.60
C LYS A 142 -26.86 -15.55 33.56
N ASP A 143 -26.90 -14.26 33.23
CA ASP A 143 -28.16 -13.49 33.33
C ASP A 143 -28.69 -13.10 31.93
N GLN A 144 -29.94 -13.49 31.64
CA GLN A 144 -30.68 -13.08 30.45
C GLN A 144 -31.55 -11.85 30.79
N CYS A 145 -31.56 -10.84 29.92
CA CYS A 145 -32.36 -9.63 30.07
C CYS A 145 -33.43 -9.55 28.98
N ASP A 146 -34.69 -9.36 29.34
CA ASP A 146 -35.77 -9.16 28.38
C ASP A 146 -35.95 -7.67 28.08
N VAL A 147 -35.73 -7.29 26.82
CA VAL A 147 -35.81 -5.89 26.38
C VAL A 147 -37.10 -5.67 25.61
N ILE A 148 -37.92 -4.73 26.09
CA ILE A 148 -39.20 -4.37 25.47
C ILE A 148 -39.06 -2.95 24.88
N ILE A 149 -39.22 -2.83 23.56
CA ILE A 149 -39.13 -1.56 22.85
C ILE A 149 -40.54 -1.08 22.53
N GLU A 150 -40.81 0.15 22.92
CA GLU A 150 -42.13 0.77 22.88
C GLU A 150 -42.06 2.16 22.25
N PHE A 151 -43.19 2.66 21.77
CA PHE A 151 -43.27 3.95 21.10
C PHE A 151 -44.38 4.81 21.69
N VAL A 152 -44.09 6.10 21.85
CA VAL A 152 -45.08 7.15 22.09
C VAL A 152 -45.04 8.10 20.91
N PHE A 153 -46.17 8.19 20.20
CA PHE A 153 -46.29 9.01 19.00
C PHE A 153 -46.78 10.42 19.32
N VAL A 154 -46.14 11.41 18.69
CA VAL A 154 -46.40 12.83 18.91
C VAL A 154 -47.21 13.49 17.80
N ASP A 155 -47.14 12.96 16.58
CA ASP A 155 -47.84 13.44 15.38
C ASP A 155 -49.22 12.80 15.20
N ASP A 156 -49.42 11.59 15.72
CA ASP A 156 -50.72 10.92 15.83
C ASP A 156 -50.82 10.27 17.21
N LYS A 157 -51.59 10.90 18.10
CA LYS A 157 -51.57 10.60 19.54
C LYS A 157 -52.17 9.24 19.89
N ASP A 158 -53.09 8.77 19.07
CA ASP A 158 -53.83 7.51 19.24
C ASP A 158 -53.24 6.39 18.38
N HIS A 159 -52.19 6.69 17.61
CA HIS A 159 -51.48 5.69 16.83
C HIS A 159 -50.86 4.64 17.75
N VAL A 160 -51.07 3.37 17.39
CA VAL A 160 -50.39 2.22 17.97
C VAL A 160 -49.75 1.43 16.83
N LEU A 161 -48.63 0.77 17.11
CA LEU A 161 -48.04 -0.09 16.08
C LEU A 161 -49.03 -1.22 15.74
N SER A 162 -49.32 -1.39 14.45
CA SER A 162 -50.12 -2.53 14.01
C SER A 162 -49.36 -3.84 14.22
N GLU A 163 -50.06 -4.97 14.21
CA GLU A 163 -49.43 -6.30 14.25
C GLU A 163 -48.41 -6.49 13.12
N ASN A 164 -48.68 -5.89 11.94
CA ASN A 164 -47.75 -5.88 10.82
C ASN A 164 -46.49 -5.06 11.11
N ASP A 165 -46.61 -3.92 11.80
CA ASP A 165 -45.46 -3.09 12.17
C ASP A 165 -44.60 -3.80 13.22
N VAL A 166 -45.23 -4.42 14.22
CA VAL A 166 -44.54 -5.24 15.24
C VAL A 166 -43.83 -6.43 14.60
N THR A 167 -44.49 -7.13 13.68
CA THR A 167 -43.89 -8.24 12.92
C THR A 167 -42.69 -7.75 12.09
N CYS A 168 -42.84 -6.60 11.42
CA CYS A 168 -41.79 -6.01 10.59
C CYS A 168 -40.56 -5.57 11.40
N LEU A 169 -40.79 -4.90 12.52
CA LEU A 169 -39.75 -4.50 13.46
C LEU A 169 -39.05 -5.73 14.06
N THR A 170 -39.81 -6.75 14.46
CA THR A 170 -39.26 -7.99 15.03
C THR A 170 -38.39 -8.73 14.01
N ALA A 171 -38.90 -8.97 12.80
CA ALA A 171 -38.16 -9.63 11.72
C ALA A 171 -36.89 -8.85 11.35
N SER A 172 -36.97 -7.51 11.34
CA SER A 172 -35.82 -6.63 11.07
C SER A 172 -34.78 -6.65 12.19
N ALA A 173 -35.21 -6.60 13.44
CA ALA A 173 -34.34 -6.63 14.61
C ALA A 173 -33.56 -7.94 14.73
N GLU A 174 -34.25 -9.08 14.60
CA GLU A 174 -33.60 -10.40 14.56
C GLU A 174 -32.55 -10.45 13.44
N SER A 175 -32.87 -9.91 12.28
CA SER A 175 -31.99 -9.96 11.11
C SER A 175 -30.79 -9.01 11.22
N ILE A 176 -30.97 -7.84 11.83
CA ILE A 176 -29.89 -6.90 12.17
C ILE A 176 -28.94 -7.55 13.18
N ARG A 177 -29.49 -8.20 14.22
CA ARG A 177 -28.70 -8.88 15.26
C ARG A 177 -27.99 -10.11 14.72
N LEU A 178 -28.59 -10.85 13.79
CA LEU A 178 -27.94 -11.93 13.05
C LEU A 178 -26.73 -11.40 12.26
N ALA A 179 -26.91 -10.31 11.50
CA ALA A 179 -25.82 -9.70 10.76
C ALA A 179 -24.67 -9.26 11.70
N ALA A 180 -25.00 -8.63 12.83
CA ALA A 180 -24.03 -8.25 13.85
C ALA A 180 -23.33 -9.47 14.48
N LYS A 181 -24.06 -10.55 14.79
CA LYS A 181 -23.50 -11.82 15.31
C LYS A 181 -22.39 -12.36 14.41
N ILE A 182 -22.66 -12.41 13.10
CA ILE A 182 -21.70 -12.90 12.11
C ILE A 182 -20.45 -12.00 12.06
N VAL A 183 -20.64 -10.67 12.07
CA VAL A 183 -19.56 -9.67 12.01
C VAL A 183 -18.71 -9.62 13.29
N ASP A 184 -19.32 -9.83 14.45
CA ASP A 184 -18.67 -9.76 15.76
C ASP A 184 -17.96 -11.06 16.14
N ALA A 185 -18.38 -12.20 15.59
CA ALA A 185 -17.71 -13.48 15.79
C ALA A 185 -16.28 -13.45 15.20
N PRO A 186 -15.26 -13.95 15.91
CA PRO A 186 -13.89 -14.01 15.44
C PRO A 186 -13.77 -15.06 14.34
N CYS A 187 -12.84 -14.86 13.41
CA CYS A 187 -12.73 -15.65 12.18
C CYS A 187 -12.33 -17.12 12.39
N ASN A 188 -11.79 -17.48 13.56
CA ASN A 188 -11.55 -18.87 13.92
C ASN A 188 -12.86 -19.64 14.22
N GLU A 189 -13.92 -18.94 14.61
CA GLU A 189 -15.27 -19.50 14.81
C GLU A 189 -16.15 -19.24 13.59
N MET A 190 -16.15 -18.01 13.09
CA MET A 190 -16.90 -17.60 11.90
C MET A 190 -16.02 -17.69 10.66
N HIS A 191 -15.66 -18.91 10.27
CA HIS A 191 -14.95 -19.21 9.03
C HIS A 191 -15.94 -19.49 7.86
N VAL A 192 -15.43 -19.86 6.68
CA VAL A 192 -16.26 -20.15 5.48
C VAL A 192 -17.42 -21.07 5.77
N ASN A 193 -17.14 -22.27 6.24
CA ASN A 193 -18.18 -23.27 6.46
C ASN A 193 -19.21 -22.82 7.51
N ALA A 194 -18.76 -22.17 8.60
CA ALA A 194 -19.68 -21.63 9.61
C ALA A 194 -20.61 -20.55 9.04
N PHE A 195 -20.09 -19.66 8.18
CA PHE A 195 -20.95 -18.70 7.48
C PHE A 195 -21.96 -19.42 6.58
N LEU A 196 -21.53 -20.43 5.81
CA LEU A 196 -22.45 -21.25 4.99
C LEU A 196 -23.54 -21.92 5.84
N ASP A 197 -23.21 -22.36 7.05
CA ASP A 197 -24.18 -22.93 7.99
C ASP A 197 -25.19 -21.90 8.49
N GLU A 198 -24.77 -20.64 8.72
CA GLU A 198 -25.71 -19.54 9.00
C GLU A 198 -26.67 -19.31 7.82
N ILE A 199 -26.19 -19.37 6.57
CA ILE A 199 -27.05 -19.25 5.38
C ILE A 199 -28.05 -20.41 5.30
N ARG A 200 -27.60 -21.65 5.55
CA ARG A 200 -28.47 -22.83 5.59
C ARG A 200 -29.52 -22.70 6.70
N THR A 201 -29.13 -22.17 7.86
CA THR A 201 -30.04 -21.92 8.98
C THR A 201 -31.10 -20.90 8.57
N VAL A 202 -30.72 -19.79 7.93
CA VAL A 202 -31.67 -18.81 7.40
C VAL A 202 -32.60 -19.42 6.35
N ALA A 203 -32.09 -20.28 5.45
CA ALA A 203 -32.93 -20.96 4.47
C ALA A 203 -34.01 -21.84 5.14
N LYS A 204 -33.61 -22.60 6.18
CA LYS A 204 -34.51 -23.42 6.98
C LYS A 204 -35.53 -22.57 7.73
N ASP A 205 -35.09 -21.53 8.44
CA ASP A 205 -35.96 -20.58 9.16
C ASP A 205 -37.03 -19.96 8.27
N LEU A 206 -36.70 -19.74 6.99
CA LEU A 206 -37.60 -19.16 6.01
C LEU A 206 -38.43 -20.19 5.26
N ASN A 207 -38.26 -21.49 5.51
CA ASN A 207 -38.86 -22.58 4.72
C ASN A 207 -38.59 -22.37 3.21
N LEU A 208 -37.32 -22.26 2.84
CA LEU A 208 -36.84 -22.17 1.46
C LEU A 208 -36.07 -23.43 1.07
N GLU A 209 -35.88 -23.62 -0.24
CA GLU A 209 -34.95 -24.63 -0.75
C GLU A 209 -33.53 -24.41 -0.21
N ALA A 210 -32.76 -25.51 -0.15
CA ALA A 210 -31.37 -25.44 0.25
C ALA A 210 -30.59 -24.46 -0.66
N PRO A 211 -29.67 -23.65 -0.10
CA PRO A 211 -28.89 -22.73 -0.90
C PRO A 211 -28.01 -23.50 -1.88
N LEU A 212 -27.91 -23.01 -3.12
CA LEU A 212 -26.90 -23.48 -4.06
C LEU A 212 -25.52 -23.05 -3.53
N ILE A 213 -24.63 -24.01 -3.29
CA ILE A 213 -23.26 -23.77 -2.86
C ILE A 213 -22.33 -24.24 -3.97
N ILE A 214 -21.47 -23.33 -4.46
CA ILE A 214 -20.41 -23.63 -5.41
C ILE A 214 -19.08 -23.40 -4.69
N GLN A 215 -18.29 -24.45 -4.50
CA GLN A 215 -17.11 -24.41 -3.63
C GLN A 215 -15.83 -24.82 -4.35
N ASP A 216 -14.70 -24.24 -3.94
CA ASP A 216 -13.34 -24.61 -4.37
C ASP A 216 -13.17 -24.82 -5.88
N GLN A 217 -12.87 -26.04 -6.35
CA GLN A 217 -12.63 -26.33 -7.78
C GLN A 217 -13.87 -26.10 -8.65
N GLU A 218 -15.08 -26.23 -8.09
CA GLU A 218 -16.31 -25.97 -8.83
C GLU A 218 -16.41 -24.50 -9.27
N LEU A 219 -15.82 -23.57 -8.48
CA LEU A 219 -15.71 -22.17 -8.88
C LEU A 219 -14.82 -22.01 -10.11
N VAL A 220 -13.74 -22.78 -10.21
CA VAL A 220 -12.84 -22.76 -11.38
C VAL A 220 -13.58 -23.29 -12.61
N GLN A 221 -14.24 -24.45 -12.46
CA GLN A 221 -15.01 -25.08 -13.53
C GLN A 221 -16.11 -24.16 -14.09
N ARG A 222 -16.74 -23.36 -13.21
CA ARG A 222 -17.79 -22.40 -13.59
C ARG A 222 -17.27 -21.01 -13.97
N GLY A 223 -15.95 -20.82 -14.13
CA GLY A 223 -15.35 -19.55 -14.55
C GLY A 223 -15.34 -18.44 -13.49
N MET A 224 -15.58 -18.76 -12.22
CA MET A 224 -15.65 -17.82 -11.09
C MET A 224 -14.27 -17.52 -10.48
N GLY A 225 -13.31 -17.19 -11.35
CA GLY A 225 -11.89 -17.01 -11.01
C GLY A 225 -11.62 -15.88 -10.00
N GLY A 226 -12.49 -14.87 -9.93
CA GLY A 226 -12.37 -13.79 -8.94
C GLY A 226 -12.60 -14.28 -7.50
N ILE A 227 -13.61 -15.13 -7.29
CA ILE A 227 -13.88 -15.74 -5.98
C ILE A 227 -12.72 -16.69 -5.67
N TYR A 228 -12.52 -17.71 -6.49
CA TYR A 228 -11.47 -18.71 -6.27
C TYR A 228 -10.08 -18.08 -6.06
N GLY A 229 -9.70 -17.11 -6.90
CA GLY A 229 -8.40 -16.45 -6.84
C GLY A 229 -8.13 -15.74 -5.52
N VAL A 230 -9.15 -15.12 -4.92
CA VAL A 230 -9.02 -14.32 -3.68
C VAL A 230 -8.74 -15.18 -2.46
N GLY A 231 -9.24 -16.41 -2.36
CA GLY A 231 -8.86 -17.23 -1.20
C GLY A 231 -8.80 -18.73 -1.39
N LYS A 232 -8.38 -19.16 -2.58
CA LYS A 232 -7.67 -20.44 -2.76
C LYS A 232 -6.56 -20.68 -1.73
N ALA A 233 -5.97 -19.61 -1.18
CA ALA A 233 -4.92 -19.65 -0.15
C ALA A 233 -5.46 -19.86 1.28
N ALA A 234 -6.78 -19.76 1.49
CA ALA A 234 -7.39 -19.96 2.80
C ALA A 234 -7.42 -21.44 3.20
N VAL A 235 -7.27 -21.71 4.51
CA VAL A 235 -7.48 -23.05 5.09
C VAL A 235 -8.91 -23.52 4.81
N ASN A 236 -9.88 -22.65 5.08
CA ASN A 236 -11.28 -22.89 4.74
C ASN A 236 -11.53 -22.42 3.31
N LYS A 237 -11.98 -23.34 2.44
CA LYS A 237 -11.99 -23.13 0.99
C LYS A 237 -13.05 -22.14 0.51
N PRO A 238 -12.76 -21.44 -0.62
CA PRO A 238 -13.69 -20.55 -1.31
C PRO A 238 -15.10 -21.08 -1.41
N ALA A 239 -16.11 -20.23 -1.22
CA ALA A 239 -17.47 -20.57 -1.61
C ALA A 239 -18.17 -19.38 -2.28
N LEU A 240 -19.12 -19.71 -3.15
CA LEU A 240 -20.26 -18.90 -3.53
C LEU A 240 -21.50 -19.59 -2.99
N ALA A 241 -22.23 -18.92 -2.09
CA ALA A 241 -23.59 -19.33 -1.75
C ALA A 241 -24.61 -18.57 -2.61
N VAL A 242 -25.75 -19.18 -2.89
CA VAL A 242 -26.92 -18.54 -3.49
C VAL A 242 -28.15 -19.08 -2.78
N LEU A 243 -28.75 -18.25 -1.95
CA LEU A 243 -30.12 -18.45 -1.49
C LEU A 243 -31.08 -17.79 -2.48
N SER A 244 -32.29 -18.32 -2.67
CA SER A 244 -33.26 -17.77 -3.62
C SER A 244 -34.68 -17.89 -3.06
N TYR A 245 -35.49 -16.86 -3.30
CA TYR A 245 -36.92 -16.88 -3.05
C TYR A 245 -37.63 -16.53 -4.35
N LYS A 246 -38.56 -17.38 -4.81
CA LYS A 246 -39.21 -17.23 -6.13
C LYS A 246 -40.72 -17.25 -5.96
N PRO A 247 -41.34 -16.12 -5.57
CA PRO A 247 -42.77 -16.11 -5.28
C PRO A 247 -43.55 -15.99 -6.59
N SER A 248 -44.72 -16.61 -6.64
CA SER A 248 -45.57 -16.64 -7.83
C SER A 248 -45.97 -15.23 -8.25
N GLY A 249 -45.89 -14.93 -9.55
CA GLY A 249 -46.27 -13.62 -10.10
C GLY A 249 -45.20 -12.53 -9.98
N ALA A 250 -43.93 -12.91 -9.74
CA ALA A 250 -42.84 -11.96 -9.76
C ALA A 250 -42.61 -11.30 -11.12
N THR A 251 -42.55 -9.97 -11.12
CA THR A 251 -42.37 -9.14 -12.32
C THR A 251 -40.93 -8.63 -12.50
N LYS A 252 -40.08 -8.76 -11.47
CA LYS A 252 -38.67 -8.37 -11.52
C LYS A 252 -37.80 -9.39 -10.79
N ASN A 253 -36.57 -9.53 -11.28
CA ASN A 253 -35.52 -10.29 -10.62
C ASN A 253 -34.53 -9.31 -9.99
N ILE A 254 -34.25 -9.46 -8.70
CA ILE A 254 -33.24 -8.66 -8.00
C ILE A 254 -32.13 -9.61 -7.51
N ALA A 255 -30.91 -9.11 -7.46
CA ALA A 255 -29.79 -9.81 -6.84
C ALA A 255 -29.15 -8.87 -5.83
N TRP A 256 -28.95 -9.36 -4.60
CA TRP A 256 -28.26 -8.63 -3.54
C TRP A 256 -26.91 -9.29 -3.28
N CYS A 257 -25.86 -8.81 -3.93
CA CYS A 257 -24.55 -9.42 -3.83
C CYS A 257 -23.74 -8.83 -2.66
N GLY A 258 -23.24 -9.67 -1.76
CA GLY A 258 -22.57 -9.23 -0.54
C GLY A 258 -21.13 -9.73 -0.39
N LYS A 259 -20.20 -8.82 -0.11
CA LYS A 259 -18.81 -9.21 0.18
C LYS A 259 -18.74 -9.99 1.50
N GLY A 260 -18.25 -11.24 1.46
CA GLY A 260 -18.28 -12.17 2.60
C GLY A 260 -16.92 -12.52 3.20
N ILE A 261 -15.90 -11.64 3.10
CA ILE A 261 -14.54 -11.98 3.54
C ILE A 261 -14.50 -12.12 5.07
N VAL A 262 -14.54 -13.37 5.57
CA VAL A 262 -14.52 -13.65 7.03
C VAL A 262 -13.25 -13.20 7.73
N TYR A 263 -12.13 -13.12 7.01
CA TYR A 263 -10.95 -12.44 7.52
C TYR A 263 -10.04 -11.90 6.42
N ASP A 264 -9.84 -10.59 6.41
CA ASP A 264 -8.96 -9.92 5.46
C ASP A 264 -7.62 -9.54 6.08
N THR A 265 -6.57 -10.33 5.87
CA THR A 265 -5.20 -9.91 6.20
C THR A 265 -4.61 -8.96 5.18
N GLY A 266 -5.27 -8.66 4.06
CA GLY A 266 -4.70 -7.97 2.90
C GLY A 266 -3.99 -8.88 1.89
N GLY A 267 -3.74 -10.14 2.26
CA GLY A 267 -3.13 -11.14 1.38
C GLY A 267 -1.64 -10.98 1.30
N LEU A 268 -1.05 -11.16 0.11
CA LEU A 268 0.39 -10.91 -0.08
C LEU A 268 0.74 -9.45 0.23
N SER A 269 -0.15 -8.52 -0.13
CA SER A 269 -0.11 -7.12 0.30
C SER A 269 -0.68 -7.00 1.72
N ILE A 270 0.01 -7.66 2.66
CA ILE A 270 -0.45 -7.82 4.03
C ILE A 270 -0.70 -6.45 4.68
N LYS A 271 -1.86 -6.31 5.32
CA LYS A 271 -2.17 -5.18 6.18
C LYS A 271 -1.12 -5.11 7.28
N ASP A 272 -0.76 -3.90 7.66
CA ASP A 272 0.08 -3.71 8.83
C ASP A 272 -0.65 -4.12 10.13
N LYS A 273 0.10 -4.15 11.23
CA LYS A 273 -0.36 -4.63 12.53
C LYS A 273 -1.65 -3.95 13.01
N LEU A 274 -1.80 -2.65 12.78
CA LEU A 274 -2.96 -1.89 13.27
C LEU A 274 -4.16 -2.02 12.32
N ASN A 275 -3.91 -2.02 11.02
CA ASN A 275 -4.95 -2.12 10.00
C ASN A 275 -5.53 -3.54 9.85
N MET A 276 -4.82 -4.56 10.35
CA MET A 276 -5.34 -5.93 10.40
C MET A 276 -6.33 -6.16 11.55
N VAL A 277 -6.24 -5.36 12.63
CA VAL A 277 -7.18 -5.44 13.75
C VAL A 277 -8.58 -5.02 13.27
N GLY A 278 -9.58 -5.85 13.59
CA GLY A 278 -10.96 -5.59 13.19
C GLY A 278 -11.37 -6.15 11.83
N MET A 279 -10.46 -6.77 11.07
CA MET A 279 -10.76 -7.30 9.72
C MET A 279 -11.67 -8.53 9.68
N LYS A 280 -12.04 -9.10 10.84
CA LYS A 280 -13.18 -10.03 10.94
C LYS A 280 -14.49 -9.42 10.43
N ARG A 281 -14.59 -8.08 10.46
CA ARG A 281 -15.78 -7.33 10.05
C ARG A 281 -15.91 -7.16 8.53
N ASP A 282 -14.93 -7.60 7.75
CA ASP A 282 -14.93 -7.46 6.28
C ASP A 282 -15.95 -8.40 5.57
N CYS A 283 -16.65 -9.23 6.34
CA CYS A 283 -17.80 -10.01 5.91
C CYS A 283 -19.15 -9.29 6.12
N GLY A 284 -19.13 -8.05 6.63
CA GLY A 284 -20.33 -7.29 6.98
C GLY A 284 -21.30 -7.02 5.83
N GLY A 285 -20.79 -6.95 4.58
CA GLY A 285 -21.63 -6.81 3.39
C GLY A 285 -22.51 -8.04 3.17
N ALA A 286 -21.93 -9.24 3.18
CA ALA A 286 -22.67 -10.50 3.07
C ALA A 286 -23.61 -10.71 4.26
N ALA A 287 -23.15 -10.44 5.48
CA ALA A 287 -23.96 -10.58 6.69
C ALA A 287 -25.18 -9.65 6.66
N GLY A 288 -24.99 -8.39 6.26
CA GLY A 288 -26.05 -7.42 6.11
C GLY A 288 -27.08 -7.80 5.04
N ILE A 289 -26.62 -8.35 3.91
CA ILE A 289 -27.50 -8.84 2.85
C ILE A 289 -28.28 -10.08 3.26
N LEU A 290 -27.64 -11.04 3.94
CA LEU A 290 -28.33 -12.22 4.47
C LEU A 290 -29.43 -11.80 5.46
N GLY A 291 -29.13 -10.85 6.35
CA GLY A 291 -30.12 -10.26 7.25
C GLY A 291 -31.24 -9.53 6.50
N ALA A 292 -30.90 -8.69 5.52
CA ALA A 292 -31.90 -7.97 4.71
C ALA A 292 -32.82 -8.95 3.95
N PHE A 293 -32.25 -10.01 3.38
CA PHE A 293 -33.00 -11.09 2.74
C PHE A 293 -33.96 -11.77 3.71
N ARG A 294 -33.46 -12.18 4.88
CA ARG A 294 -34.28 -12.80 5.92
C ARG A 294 -35.45 -11.91 6.33
N SER A 295 -35.19 -10.63 6.60
CA SER A 295 -36.24 -9.66 6.96
C SER A 295 -37.25 -9.50 5.82
N ALA A 296 -36.79 -9.29 4.59
CA ALA A 296 -37.67 -9.07 3.44
C ALA A 296 -38.58 -10.29 3.15
N VAL A 297 -38.03 -11.51 3.19
CA VAL A 297 -38.81 -12.73 2.95
C VAL A 297 -39.80 -13.01 4.08
N LYS A 298 -39.38 -12.88 5.35
CA LYS A 298 -40.31 -13.02 6.50
C LYS A 298 -41.49 -12.05 6.36
N ASN A 299 -41.20 -10.78 6.07
CA ASN A 299 -42.21 -9.76 5.95
C ASN A 299 -43.11 -9.93 4.72
N TYR A 300 -42.58 -10.45 3.61
CA TYR A 300 -43.37 -10.80 2.44
C TYR A 300 -44.32 -11.97 2.71
N LYS A 301 -43.86 -13.00 3.46
CA LYS A 301 -44.69 -14.17 3.81
C LYS A 301 -45.74 -13.86 4.88
N SER A 302 -45.47 -12.93 5.81
CA SER A 302 -46.40 -12.56 6.87
C SER A 302 -47.51 -11.62 6.40
N THR A 303 -47.27 -10.82 5.36
CA THR A 303 -48.34 -9.99 4.80
C THR A 303 -49.28 -10.86 3.95
N SER A 304 -50.58 -10.67 4.11
CA SER A 304 -51.68 -11.31 3.37
C SER A 304 -51.74 -10.91 1.87
N ILE A 305 -50.58 -10.89 1.21
CA ILE A 305 -50.36 -10.52 -0.20
C ILE A 305 -50.64 -11.69 -1.16
N GLN A 306 -50.84 -12.91 -0.64
CA GLN A 306 -51.22 -14.06 -1.48
C GLN A 306 -52.61 -13.91 -2.15
N ALA A 307 -53.41 -12.91 -1.78
CA ALA A 307 -54.74 -12.68 -2.36
C ALA A 307 -54.94 -11.20 -2.75
N ARG A 308 -54.48 -10.80 -3.94
CA ARG A 308 -55.18 -9.90 -4.91
C ARG A 308 -54.21 -9.37 -5.96
N SER A 309 -54.22 -10.03 -7.12
CA SER A 309 -53.82 -9.46 -8.40
C SER A 309 -54.77 -8.32 -8.75
N LYS A 310 -54.27 -7.07 -8.87
CA LYS A 310 -54.71 -6.07 -9.86
C LYS A 310 -53.80 -4.83 -9.83
N ARG A 311 -53.43 -4.38 -11.03
CA ARG A 311 -52.57 -3.22 -11.40
C ARG A 311 -52.79 -1.98 -10.53
N LEU A 312 -51.74 -1.20 -10.23
CA LEU A 312 -51.90 0.24 -9.96
C LEU A 312 -50.62 1.08 -10.10
N HIS A 313 -50.84 2.33 -10.53
CA HIS A 313 -49.90 3.38 -10.93
C HIS A 313 -49.16 4.07 -9.77
N VAL A 314 -48.02 4.68 -10.11
CA VAL A 314 -47.19 5.52 -9.24
C VAL A 314 -47.84 6.89 -9.02
N HIS A 315 -48.16 7.24 -7.77
CA HIS A 315 -48.32 8.63 -7.33
C HIS A 315 -47.68 8.89 -5.95
N ARG A 316 -47.17 10.12 -5.80
CA ARG A 316 -46.44 10.68 -4.65
C ARG A 316 -47.30 10.83 -3.40
N HIS A 317 -46.61 10.74 -2.25
CA HIS A 317 -46.99 11.15 -0.88
C HIS A 317 -48.25 10.53 -0.27
N GLU A 318 -48.06 9.75 0.81
CA GLU A 318 -48.85 9.80 2.07
C GLU A 318 -48.41 8.68 3.05
N GLY A 319 -47.84 9.11 4.19
CA GLY A 319 -48.27 8.75 5.55
C GLY A 319 -48.26 7.32 6.10
N THR A 320 -47.95 6.26 5.35
CA THR A 320 -47.96 4.87 5.88
C THR A 320 -46.63 4.17 5.62
N ILE A 321 -46.18 3.31 6.54
CA ILE A 321 -45.06 2.38 6.33
C ILE A 321 -45.46 1.39 5.22
N LYS A 322 -45.39 1.83 3.98
CA LYS A 322 -45.59 0.99 2.80
C LYS A 322 -44.27 0.27 2.54
N MET A 323 -44.18 -0.99 2.98
CA MET A 323 -43.31 -1.95 2.29
C MET A 323 -43.59 -1.84 0.79
N ILE A 324 -42.55 -1.93 -0.05
CA ILE A 324 -42.63 -1.81 -1.52
C ILE A 324 -43.76 -2.72 -2.03
N ARG A 325 -44.96 -2.16 -2.16
CA ARG A 325 -46.16 -2.86 -2.63
C ARG A 325 -46.03 -2.93 -4.13
N GLY A 326 -45.70 -4.11 -4.65
CA GLY A 326 -45.80 -4.41 -6.08
C GLY A 326 -44.56 -5.01 -6.74
N THR A 327 -43.56 -5.48 -6.01
CA THR A 327 -42.50 -6.25 -6.66
C THR A 327 -42.03 -7.38 -5.75
N VAL A 328 -42.28 -8.57 -6.24
CA VAL A 328 -41.91 -9.84 -5.66
C VAL A 328 -40.47 -10.11 -6.13
N PHE A 329 -39.55 -10.47 -5.22
CA PHE A 329 -38.10 -10.47 -5.49
C PHE A 329 -37.49 -11.87 -5.41
N LEU A 330 -36.68 -12.25 -6.42
CA LEU A 330 -35.48 -13.06 -6.16
C LEU A 330 -34.49 -12.21 -5.36
N ALA A 331 -33.75 -12.83 -4.44
CA ALA A 331 -32.53 -12.22 -3.93
C ALA A 331 -31.47 -13.30 -3.82
N PHE A 332 -30.39 -13.10 -4.56
CA PHE A 332 -29.19 -13.95 -4.56
C PHE A 332 -28.23 -13.46 -3.49
N CYS A 333 -28.06 -14.17 -2.39
CA CYS A 333 -27.01 -13.86 -1.40
C CYS A 333 -25.67 -14.47 -1.84
N MET A 334 -24.92 -13.78 -2.69
CA MET A 334 -23.59 -14.19 -3.12
C MET A 334 -22.58 -13.98 -1.99
N VAL A 335 -22.28 -15.04 -1.23
CA VAL A 335 -21.32 -14.98 -0.10
C VAL A 335 -19.96 -15.48 -0.56
N VAL A 336 -18.95 -14.60 -0.49
CA VAL A 336 -17.55 -14.84 -0.89
C VAL A 336 -16.72 -15.01 0.36
N VAL A 337 -16.49 -16.23 0.84
CA VAL A 337 -15.84 -16.44 2.15
C VAL A 337 -14.40 -16.91 2.03
N PHE A 338 -13.48 -16.19 2.71
CA PHE A 338 -12.05 -16.48 2.72
C PHE A 338 -11.33 -16.04 3.99
N CYS A 339 -10.30 -16.80 4.37
CA CYS A 339 -9.24 -16.39 5.27
C CYS A 339 -8.01 -16.04 4.43
N ASN A 340 -7.61 -14.77 4.42
CA ASN A 340 -6.42 -14.37 3.69
C ASN A 340 -5.20 -14.76 4.57
N ALA A 341 -4.51 -15.88 4.35
CA ALA A 341 -3.28 -16.20 5.09
C ALA A 341 -2.22 -16.87 4.21
N SER A 342 -1.13 -16.11 4.01
CA SER A 342 0.24 -16.48 3.62
C SER A 342 0.53 -17.31 2.37
N LEU A 343 1.29 -16.65 1.48
CA LEU A 343 2.25 -17.16 0.49
C LEU A 343 1.73 -18.12 -0.58
N ARG A 344 1.24 -17.53 -1.68
CA ARG A 344 1.70 -17.86 -3.05
C ARG A 344 1.48 -16.67 -3.97
N ASP A 345 2.57 -16.23 -4.58
CA ASP A 345 2.71 -15.13 -5.54
C ASP A 345 1.50 -14.92 -6.45
N HIS A 346 1.01 -13.68 -6.57
CA HIS A 346 0.66 -12.98 -7.81
C HIS A 346 0.01 -11.60 -7.52
N GLN A 347 0.14 -10.69 -8.50
CA GLN A 347 0.36 -9.25 -8.37
C GLN A 347 -0.88 -8.33 -8.28
N GLU A 348 -0.57 -7.08 -7.89
CA GLU A 348 -1.36 -5.86 -7.66
C GLU A 348 -2.11 -5.29 -8.90
N ASP A 349 -3.29 -4.68 -8.67
CA ASP A 349 -3.64 -3.31 -9.12
C ASP A 349 -5.00 -2.87 -8.50
N HIS A 350 -5.16 -1.55 -8.23
CA HIS A 350 -6.38 -0.76 -7.91
C HIS A 350 -6.60 -0.22 -6.47
N TYR A 351 -6.14 1.02 -6.19
CA TYR A 351 -6.81 1.95 -5.25
C TYR A 351 -6.43 3.43 -5.56
N HIS A 352 -7.39 4.27 -5.99
CA HIS A 352 -7.20 5.72 -6.19
C HIS A 352 -8.50 6.56 -6.02
N SER A 353 -8.82 7.12 -4.84
CA SER A 353 -9.95 8.08 -4.74
C SER A 353 -9.96 9.15 -3.62
N TYR A 354 -8.93 9.35 -2.79
CA TYR A 354 -9.03 10.23 -1.60
C TYR A 354 -8.27 11.58 -1.62
N TYR A 355 -7.53 11.94 -2.67
CA TYR A 355 -6.71 13.17 -2.67
C TYR A 355 -7.24 14.26 -3.63
N LYS A 356 -7.23 15.52 -3.18
CA LYS A 356 -7.55 16.71 -3.99
C LYS A 356 -6.54 16.85 -5.14
N LYS A 357 -7.05 17.19 -6.33
CA LYS A 357 -6.24 17.54 -7.50
C LYS A 357 -5.51 18.85 -7.21
N ARG A 358 -4.19 18.90 -7.42
CA ARG A 358 -3.35 20.09 -7.30
C ARG A 358 -2.74 20.44 -8.65
N GLU A 359 -2.49 21.72 -8.87
CA GLU A 359 -1.69 22.18 -10.00
C GLU A 359 -0.21 21.93 -9.73
N ILE A 360 0.57 21.73 -10.80
CA ILE A 360 2.01 21.57 -10.69
C ILE A 360 2.60 22.98 -10.66
N LEU A 361 3.15 23.37 -9.51
CA LEU A 361 3.77 24.67 -9.33
C LEU A 361 5.00 24.81 -10.23
N GLU A 362 5.12 25.95 -10.90
CA GLU A 362 6.32 26.35 -11.61
C GLU A 362 7.26 27.06 -10.65
N ILE A 363 8.51 26.60 -10.58
CA ILE A 363 9.54 27.20 -9.75
C ILE A 363 10.37 28.13 -10.64
N PRO A 364 10.49 29.43 -10.30
CA PRO A 364 11.22 30.39 -11.12
C PRO A 364 12.69 29.99 -11.29
N GLN A 365 13.28 30.35 -12.43
CA GLN A 365 14.71 30.22 -12.65
C GLN A 365 15.45 31.11 -11.65
N LEU A 366 16.23 30.50 -10.77
CA LEU A 366 16.98 31.19 -9.72
C LEU A 366 18.24 31.86 -10.29
N GLY A 367 18.13 32.88 -11.16
CA GLY A 367 19.26 33.74 -11.56
C GLY A 367 20.58 33.02 -11.86
N ASP A 368 21.69 33.43 -11.21
CA ASP A 368 23.03 32.79 -11.30
C ASP A 368 23.07 31.31 -10.86
N ALA A 369 22.01 30.83 -10.19
CA ALA A 369 21.74 29.42 -9.94
C ALA A 369 20.91 28.76 -11.05
N ASN A 370 21.09 29.22 -12.30
CA ASN A 370 20.58 28.55 -13.48
C ASN A 370 21.02 27.09 -13.44
N PRO A 371 20.09 26.11 -13.46
CA PRO A 371 20.44 24.70 -13.48
C PRO A 371 21.44 24.38 -14.59
N LEU A 372 21.39 25.08 -15.73
CA LEU A 372 22.33 24.89 -16.84
C LEU A 372 23.76 25.38 -16.49
N ILE A 373 23.90 26.47 -15.74
CA ILE A 373 25.20 27.01 -15.32
C ILE A 373 25.78 26.19 -14.15
N ASN A 374 24.97 25.75 -13.19
CA ASN A 374 25.40 24.86 -12.10
C ASN A 374 25.60 23.41 -12.55
N LEU A 375 24.86 22.94 -13.56
CA LEU A 375 25.18 21.69 -14.25
C LEU A 375 26.55 21.82 -14.94
N GLN A 376 27.04 22.99 -15.33
CA GLN A 376 28.33 23.10 -16.01
C GLN A 376 29.54 22.95 -15.07
N ASN A 377 29.42 23.25 -13.78
CA ASN A 377 30.60 23.51 -12.95
C ASN A 377 31.17 22.31 -12.16
N GLU A 378 30.40 21.32 -11.71
CA GLU A 378 30.97 20.19 -10.96
C GLU A 378 30.18 18.90 -11.20
N ALA A 379 30.83 17.85 -11.71
CA ALA A 379 30.21 16.55 -11.99
C ALA A 379 29.46 15.97 -10.78
N ALA A 380 29.95 16.23 -9.57
CA ALA A 380 29.34 15.78 -8.33
C ALA A 380 28.13 16.62 -7.86
N GLN A 381 27.99 17.89 -8.28
CA GLN A 381 26.81 18.70 -7.92
C GLN A 381 25.60 18.42 -8.83
N ARG A 382 25.82 17.87 -10.04
CA ARG A 382 24.78 17.61 -11.06
C ARG A 382 23.67 16.68 -10.58
N ASP A 383 24.05 15.61 -9.89
CA ASP A 383 23.13 14.54 -9.49
C ASP A 383 22.39 14.84 -8.18
N TYR A 384 22.89 15.80 -7.40
CA TYR A 384 22.32 16.23 -6.12
C TYR A 384 21.68 17.61 -6.18
N PHE A 385 21.75 18.31 -7.32
CA PHE A 385 21.19 19.64 -7.50
C PHE A 385 19.72 19.73 -7.05
N PHE A 386 18.88 18.81 -7.53
CA PHE A 386 17.44 18.81 -7.19
C PHE A 386 17.20 18.48 -5.72
N HIS A 387 18.05 17.65 -5.13
CA HIS A 387 18.00 17.36 -3.70
C HIS A 387 18.34 18.59 -2.87
N ASN A 388 19.42 19.29 -3.20
CA ASN A 388 19.82 20.53 -2.56
C ASN A 388 18.77 21.63 -2.77
N LEU A 389 18.19 21.72 -3.97
CA LEU A 389 17.14 22.66 -4.31
C LEU A 389 15.88 22.43 -3.46
N VAL A 390 15.42 21.17 -3.35
CA VAL A 390 14.28 20.78 -2.52
C VAL A 390 14.56 21.05 -1.04
N LYS A 391 15.78 20.80 -0.57
CA LYS A 391 16.21 21.02 0.82
C LYS A 391 16.32 22.51 1.17
N ALA A 392 16.82 23.34 0.26
CA ALA A 392 17.11 24.75 0.52
C ALA A 392 15.88 25.66 0.49
N ASN A 393 14.84 25.30 -0.27
CA ASN A 393 13.76 26.24 -0.61
C ASN A 393 12.37 25.87 -0.07
N ASP A 394 12.25 24.81 0.73
CA ASP A 394 11.01 24.36 1.40
C ASP A 394 9.73 24.56 0.56
N PHE A 395 9.74 24.11 -0.71
CA PHE A 395 8.68 24.42 -1.68
C PHE A 395 7.30 23.86 -1.33
N ASN A 396 7.14 23.18 -0.19
CA ASN A 396 5.92 22.51 0.26
C ASN A 396 5.30 21.58 -0.80
N THR A 397 6.07 21.19 -1.82
CA THR A 397 5.72 20.30 -2.92
C THR A 397 6.91 19.45 -3.32
N THR A 398 6.65 18.17 -3.60
CA THR A 398 7.63 17.18 -4.09
C THR A 398 7.42 16.87 -5.57
N VAL A 399 6.51 17.60 -6.22
CA VAL A 399 6.25 17.57 -7.66
C VAL A 399 6.11 19.01 -8.15
N PHE A 400 6.99 19.42 -9.06
CA PHE A 400 7.10 20.80 -9.53
C PHE A 400 7.61 20.86 -10.96
N LYS A 401 7.35 21.97 -11.65
CA LYS A 401 7.89 22.30 -12.95
C LYS A 401 9.13 23.15 -12.79
N ILE A 402 10.11 22.92 -13.65
CA ILE A 402 11.29 23.76 -13.78
C ILE A 402 11.62 23.96 -15.27
N GLN A 403 11.95 25.20 -15.61
CA GLN A 403 12.40 25.56 -16.95
C GLN A 403 13.92 25.35 -17.04
N MET A 404 14.34 24.38 -17.84
CA MET A 404 15.74 24.17 -18.25
C MET A 404 15.82 24.47 -19.77
N GLU A 405 16.61 23.72 -20.55
CA GLU A 405 16.54 23.74 -22.02
C GLU A 405 15.14 23.40 -22.57
N ARG A 406 14.42 22.52 -21.85
CA ARG A 406 13.01 22.18 -22.07
C ARG A 406 12.30 22.14 -20.72
N GLU A 407 11.03 22.52 -20.69
CA GLU A 407 10.19 22.40 -19.48
C GLU A 407 10.17 20.93 -19.02
N ARG A 408 10.40 20.71 -17.73
CA ARG A 408 10.32 19.38 -17.11
C ARG A 408 9.50 19.41 -15.84
N VAL A 409 8.80 18.31 -15.59
CA VAL A 409 8.21 18.02 -14.28
C VAL A 409 9.18 17.15 -13.47
N ILE A 410 9.63 17.68 -12.35
CA ILE A 410 10.47 16.99 -11.37
C ILE A 410 9.58 16.24 -10.38
N ILE A 411 9.94 14.99 -10.08
CA ILE A 411 9.29 14.15 -9.08
C ILE A 411 10.34 13.70 -8.07
N SER A 412 10.35 14.34 -6.90
CA SER A 412 11.25 14.03 -5.77
C SER A 412 10.55 13.23 -4.66
N ASP A 413 9.26 12.93 -4.83
CA ASP A 413 8.44 12.29 -3.81
C ASP A 413 8.73 10.78 -3.66
N PRO A 414 8.88 10.25 -2.43
CA PRO A 414 9.18 8.84 -2.16
C PRO A 414 8.07 7.87 -2.62
N ILE A 415 6.84 8.32 -2.81
CA ILE A 415 5.72 7.50 -3.30
C ILE A 415 5.56 7.74 -4.80
N ALA A 416 5.55 9.00 -5.20
CA ALA A 416 5.18 9.39 -6.55
C ALA A 416 6.24 9.02 -7.59
N ILE A 417 7.52 8.89 -7.20
CA ILE A 417 8.59 8.37 -8.07
C ILE A 417 8.25 7.04 -8.73
N ARG A 418 7.37 6.22 -8.11
CA ARG A 418 6.92 4.94 -8.66
C ARG A 418 6.20 5.06 -10.00
N SER A 419 5.62 6.22 -10.32
CA SER A 419 4.96 6.45 -11.61
C SER A 419 5.92 6.49 -12.79
N MET A 420 7.23 6.59 -12.53
CA MET A 420 8.30 6.69 -13.54
C MET A 420 8.76 5.33 -14.10
N TYR A 421 8.30 4.22 -13.53
CA TYR A 421 8.75 2.87 -13.91
C TYR A 421 7.80 2.10 -14.85
N PRO A 422 6.47 2.26 -14.77
CA PRO A 422 5.59 1.55 -15.69
C PRO A 422 5.80 2.01 -17.14
N VAL A 423 6.15 1.08 -18.03
CA VAL A 423 6.34 1.31 -19.48
C VAL A 423 5.03 1.78 -20.16
N LYS A 424 3.87 1.51 -19.54
CA LYS A 424 2.58 2.07 -19.97
C LYS A 424 2.46 3.59 -19.75
N ASN A 425 3.28 4.17 -18.86
CA ASN A 425 3.26 5.59 -18.54
C ASN A 425 4.42 6.34 -19.19
N ILE A 426 5.58 5.70 -19.33
CA ILE A 426 6.84 6.36 -19.67
C ILE A 426 7.43 5.78 -20.95
N ILE A 427 7.87 6.68 -21.83
CA ILE A 427 8.77 6.41 -22.96
C ILE A 427 10.17 6.79 -22.52
N LYS A 428 11.14 5.90 -22.71
CA LYS A 428 12.56 6.25 -22.65
C LYS A 428 12.95 6.90 -23.98
N SER A 429 13.53 8.09 -23.99
CA SER A 429 13.97 8.75 -25.22
C SER A 429 15.43 9.14 -25.11
N THR A 430 16.13 9.11 -26.25
CA THR A 430 17.48 9.66 -26.43
C THR A 430 17.46 11.19 -26.54
N GLY A 431 16.34 11.78 -26.96
CA GLY A 431 16.15 13.22 -27.08
C GLY A 431 15.36 13.86 -25.93
N GLY A 432 15.63 15.14 -25.67
CA GLY A 432 14.90 15.94 -24.68
C GLY A 432 15.37 15.72 -23.23
N THR A 433 16.59 15.25 -23.01
CA THR A 433 17.32 15.25 -21.74
C THR A 433 18.41 16.33 -21.81
N SER A 434 18.76 17.02 -20.71
CA SER A 434 19.84 18.03 -20.68
C SER A 434 21.25 17.43 -20.86
N ILE A 435 21.27 16.17 -21.27
CA ILE A 435 22.41 15.30 -21.52
C ILE A 435 21.94 14.44 -22.69
N GLU A 436 22.49 14.64 -23.88
CA GLU A 436 22.18 13.81 -25.04
C GLU A 436 23.13 12.61 -25.06
N TYR A 437 22.61 11.47 -25.49
CA TYR A 437 23.46 10.31 -25.70
C TYR A 437 24.47 10.60 -26.80
N ASN A 438 25.74 10.25 -26.58
CA ASN A 438 26.76 10.37 -27.61
C ASN A 438 26.64 9.21 -28.60
N ASP A 439 25.86 9.40 -29.66
CA ASP A 439 25.70 8.46 -30.75
C ASP A 439 27.05 8.06 -31.40
N LEU A 440 28.02 8.97 -31.48
CA LEU A 440 29.35 8.68 -32.02
C LEU A 440 30.14 7.67 -31.18
N ILE A 441 29.89 7.58 -29.86
CA ILE A 441 30.59 6.61 -29.00
C ILE A 441 30.04 5.19 -29.09
N SER A 442 29.00 5.02 -29.91
CA SER A 442 28.19 3.81 -30.01
C SER A 442 27.97 3.35 -31.45
N GLY A 443 28.56 4.05 -32.43
CA GLY A 443 28.25 3.83 -33.84
C GLY A 443 26.76 4.02 -34.17
N GLY A 444 26.05 4.88 -33.45
CA GLY A 444 24.61 5.10 -33.59
C GLY A 444 23.72 4.02 -32.93
N TYR A 445 24.30 3.07 -32.19
CA TYR A 445 23.54 2.02 -31.52
C TYR A 445 22.73 2.56 -30.34
N ILE A 446 21.45 2.18 -30.24
CA ILE A 446 20.60 2.54 -29.09
C ILE A 446 20.57 1.39 -28.07
N PRO A 447 21.22 1.50 -26.90
CA PRO A 447 21.25 0.43 -25.91
C PRO A 447 19.90 0.17 -25.25
N SER A 448 19.72 -1.05 -24.74
CA SER A 448 18.46 -1.52 -24.15
C SER A 448 17.87 -0.56 -23.11
N PHE A 449 18.68 0.05 -22.24
CA PHE A 449 18.17 0.92 -21.16
C PHE A 449 17.50 2.23 -21.65
N MET A 450 17.80 2.65 -22.88
CA MET A 450 17.18 3.81 -23.55
C MET A 450 16.11 3.41 -24.58
N ASP A 451 16.04 2.14 -24.92
CA ASP A 451 15.14 1.60 -25.92
C ASP A 451 13.75 1.25 -25.33
N ASN A 452 12.76 1.01 -26.19
CA ASN A 452 11.41 0.66 -25.81
C ASN A 452 10.84 -0.50 -26.65
N GLY A 453 9.71 -1.05 -26.18
CA GLY A 453 8.91 -1.98 -26.97
C GLY A 453 9.65 -3.27 -27.31
N LYS A 454 9.44 -3.79 -28.53
CA LYS A 454 9.99 -5.09 -28.95
C LYS A 454 11.52 -5.09 -28.98
N SER A 455 12.14 -4.01 -29.45
CA SER A 455 13.60 -3.88 -29.54
C SER A 455 14.26 -3.96 -28.15
N HIS A 456 13.77 -3.18 -27.19
CA HIS A 456 14.17 -3.28 -25.78
C HIS A 456 14.07 -4.72 -25.25
N ASN A 457 12.91 -5.37 -25.47
CA ASN A 457 12.65 -6.70 -24.93
C ASN A 457 13.63 -7.75 -25.45
N THR A 458 14.01 -7.65 -26.73
CA THR A 458 14.99 -8.55 -27.35
C THR A 458 16.37 -8.34 -26.73
N LYS A 459 16.85 -7.10 -26.70
CA LYS A 459 18.16 -6.74 -26.14
C LYS A 459 18.29 -7.16 -24.68
N LYS A 460 17.26 -6.88 -23.87
CA LYS A 460 17.24 -7.23 -22.45
C LYS A 460 17.17 -8.74 -22.19
N ALA A 461 16.50 -9.50 -23.06
CA ALA A 461 16.50 -10.96 -22.97
C ALA A 461 17.90 -11.54 -23.21
N ARG A 462 18.68 -10.94 -24.13
CA ARG A 462 20.07 -11.32 -24.37
C ARG A 462 20.97 -11.01 -23.18
N GLN A 463 20.86 -9.82 -22.59
CA GLN A 463 21.56 -9.49 -21.34
C GLN A 463 21.27 -10.50 -20.23
N TYR A 464 20.01 -10.91 -20.07
CA TYR A 464 19.61 -11.90 -19.07
C TYR A 464 20.27 -13.27 -19.33
N GLN A 465 20.27 -13.73 -20.58
CA GLN A 465 20.93 -14.98 -20.99
C GLN A 465 22.43 -14.94 -20.69
N LEU A 466 23.10 -13.85 -21.09
CA LEU A 466 24.51 -13.65 -20.81
C LEU A 466 24.79 -13.74 -19.31
N LEU A 467 24.11 -12.91 -18.51
CA LEU A 467 24.33 -12.85 -17.07
C LEU A 467 24.11 -14.21 -16.41
N LYS A 468 23.04 -14.91 -16.78
CA LYS A 468 22.75 -16.25 -16.27
C LYS A 468 23.88 -17.23 -16.60
N ASN A 469 24.25 -17.32 -17.88
CA ASN A 469 25.30 -18.24 -18.33
C ASN A 469 26.63 -17.94 -17.62
N ARG A 470 27.01 -16.67 -17.49
CA ARG A 470 28.27 -16.29 -16.83
C ARG A 470 28.27 -16.59 -15.34
N LEU A 471 27.15 -16.37 -14.64
CA LEU A 471 27.01 -16.76 -13.24
C LEU A 471 27.03 -18.28 -13.03
N GLU A 472 26.57 -19.07 -14.01
CA GLU A 472 26.64 -20.53 -13.95
C GLU A 472 28.04 -21.06 -14.27
N THR A 473 28.74 -20.48 -15.26
CA THR A 473 30.05 -20.99 -15.71
C THR A 473 31.24 -20.46 -14.92
N TYR A 474 31.20 -19.19 -14.50
CA TYR A 474 32.32 -18.54 -13.81
C TYR A 474 32.00 -18.33 -12.33
N GLY A 475 30.79 -17.84 -12.05
CA GLY A 475 30.22 -17.80 -10.72
C GLY A 475 30.79 -16.74 -9.78
N LEU A 476 30.05 -16.49 -8.70
CA LEU A 476 30.38 -15.48 -7.70
C LEU A 476 31.61 -15.82 -6.87
N HIS A 477 31.93 -17.11 -6.70
CA HIS A 477 33.09 -17.54 -5.93
C HIS A 477 34.41 -17.16 -6.62
N SER A 478 34.50 -17.36 -7.94
CA SER A 478 35.67 -16.96 -8.72
C SER A 478 35.82 -15.44 -8.71
N THR A 479 34.71 -14.71 -8.87
CA THR A 479 34.70 -13.25 -8.75
C THR A 479 35.16 -12.75 -7.36
N PHE A 480 34.76 -13.43 -6.28
CA PHE A 480 35.21 -13.10 -4.93
C PHE A 480 36.74 -13.18 -4.82
N LYS A 481 37.32 -14.31 -5.26
CA LYS A 481 38.79 -14.51 -5.30
C LYS A 481 39.50 -13.50 -6.20
N ASP A 482 38.91 -13.17 -7.34
CA ASP A 482 39.43 -12.15 -8.26
C ASP A 482 39.52 -10.78 -7.57
N ILE A 483 38.47 -10.34 -6.87
CA ILE A 483 38.47 -9.06 -6.15
C ILE A 483 39.58 -9.03 -5.10
N GLN A 484 39.76 -10.12 -4.34
CA GLN A 484 40.88 -10.25 -3.40
C GLN A 484 42.23 -10.10 -4.10
N SER A 485 42.42 -10.76 -5.25
CA SER A 485 43.67 -10.69 -6.01
C SER A 485 43.92 -9.29 -6.57
N TYR A 486 42.88 -8.58 -7.01
CA TYR A 486 43.02 -7.24 -7.58
C TYR A 486 43.25 -6.17 -6.51
N LEU A 487 42.74 -6.36 -5.28
CA LEU A 487 43.04 -5.49 -4.15
C LEU A 487 44.53 -5.48 -3.79
N LYS A 488 45.22 -6.61 -3.94
CA LYS A 488 46.68 -6.72 -3.76
C LYS A 488 47.50 -5.95 -4.80
N GLU A 489 46.87 -5.51 -5.91
CA GLU A 489 47.53 -4.60 -6.85
C GLU A 489 47.62 -3.16 -6.31
N ILE A 490 46.93 -2.86 -5.21
CA ILE A 490 47.03 -1.58 -4.49
C ILE A 490 48.04 -1.76 -3.36
N GLU A 491 49.22 -1.19 -3.53
CA GLU A 491 50.25 -1.14 -2.49
C GLU A 491 50.62 0.33 -2.25
N VAL A 492 50.18 0.85 -1.10
CA VAL A 492 50.53 2.18 -0.62
C VAL A 492 51.12 2.02 0.77
N ASP A 493 52.34 2.53 0.95
CA ASP A 493 53.03 2.64 2.24
C ASP A 493 53.82 3.95 2.21
N SER A 494 53.17 5.03 2.63
CA SER A 494 53.66 6.40 2.52
C SER A 494 53.45 7.12 3.84
N GLU A 495 54.50 7.16 4.66
CA GLU A 495 54.46 7.71 6.03
C GLU A 495 53.99 9.18 6.10
N ASN A 496 54.16 9.98 5.03
CA ASN A 496 53.87 11.42 5.07
C ASN A 496 53.23 12.00 3.79
N THR A 497 53.03 11.22 2.72
CA THR A 497 52.45 11.74 1.46
C THR A 497 51.22 10.93 1.08
N PRO A 498 50.00 11.41 1.41
CA PRO A 498 48.78 10.71 1.06
C PRO A 498 48.64 10.51 -0.45
N ILE A 499 48.32 9.28 -0.87
CA ILE A 499 48.14 8.89 -2.27
C ILE A 499 46.65 8.70 -2.53
N ASP A 500 46.13 9.29 -3.61
CA ASP A 500 44.74 9.08 -4.03
C ASP A 500 44.59 7.74 -4.76
N ILE A 501 43.83 6.83 -4.16
CA ILE A 501 43.60 5.47 -4.66
C ILE A 501 42.24 5.31 -5.36
N ALA A 502 41.47 6.39 -5.54
CA ALA A 502 40.12 6.32 -6.10
C ALA A 502 40.08 5.65 -7.47
N ASN A 503 41.07 5.92 -8.33
CA ASN A 503 41.18 5.30 -9.65
C ASN A 503 41.54 3.81 -9.57
N GLN A 504 42.39 3.42 -8.64
CA GLN A 504 42.72 2.01 -8.41
C GLN A 504 41.49 1.22 -7.91
N ILE A 505 40.71 1.79 -6.99
CA ILE A 505 39.43 1.21 -6.54
C ILE A 505 38.45 1.04 -7.71
N ALA A 506 38.31 2.07 -8.55
CA ALA A 506 37.44 1.97 -9.73
C ALA A 506 37.93 0.89 -10.72
N LYS A 507 39.24 0.77 -10.94
CA LYS A 507 39.84 -0.26 -11.78
C LYS A 507 39.45 -1.68 -11.30
N ILE A 508 39.47 -1.95 -10.00
CA ILE A 508 39.06 -3.25 -9.43
C ILE A 508 37.63 -3.60 -9.85
N SER A 509 36.70 -2.65 -9.75
CA SER A 509 35.30 -2.89 -10.13
C SER A 509 35.15 -3.20 -11.63
N GLN A 510 35.92 -2.50 -12.47
CA GLN A 510 35.92 -2.68 -13.92
C GLN A 510 36.48 -4.03 -14.31
N ASP A 511 37.63 -4.40 -13.75
CA ASP A 511 38.29 -5.66 -14.00
C ASP A 511 37.47 -6.86 -13.52
N ALA A 512 36.92 -6.80 -12.31
CA ALA A 512 36.06 -7.85 -11.78
C ALA A 512 34.78 -8.03 -12.63
N MET A 513 34.14 -6.93 -13.04
CA MET A 513 32.90 -7.00 -13.80
C MET A 513 33.12 -7.43 -15.25
N THR A 514 34.16 -6.92 -15.92
CA THR A 514 34.51 -7.33 -17.28
C THR A 514 35.00 -8.78 -17.29
N LYS A 515 35.78 -9.21 -16.29
CA LYS A 515 36.19 -10.61 -16.18
C LYS A 515 35.00 -11.55 -15.95
N LEU A 516 34.07 -11.19 -15.07
CA LEU A 516 32.83 -11.96 -14.87
C LEU A 516 32.01 -12.05 -16.16
N LEU A 517 31.67 -10.91 -16.77
CA LEU A 517 30.69 -10.85 -17.85
C LEU A 517 31.26 -11.18 -19.24
N LEU A 518 32.53 -10.89 -19.49
CA LEU A 518 33.18 -11.07 -20.80
C LEU A 518 34.27 -12.16 -20.78
N GLY A 519 34.71 -12.61 -19.60
CA GLY A 519 35.80 -13.60 -19.46
C GLY A 519 37.20 -13.01 -19.60
N LYS A 520 37.32 -11.70 -19.82
CA LYS A 520 38.57 -10.97 -20.01
C LYS A 520 38.51 -9.64 -19.22
N ARG A 521 39.61 -9.26 -18.56
CA ARG A 521 39.77 -7.93 -17.94
C ARG A 521 40.01 -6.91 -19.03
N ILE A 522 39.52 -5.68 -18.87
CA ILE A 522 39.84 -4.60 -19.81
C ILE A 522 41.29 -4.17 -19.67
N ASN A 523 41.86 -4.19 -18.46
CA ASN A 523 43.26 -3.86 -18.12
C ASN A 523 43.76 -2.48 -18.61
N ASN A 524 42.96 -1.73 -19.36
CA ASN A 524 43.21 -0.38 -19.82
C ASN A 524 42.17 0.55 -19.18
N PHE A 525 42.54 1.11 -18.03
CA PHE A 525 41.69 1.99 -17.24
C PHE A 525 41.38 3.31 -17.97
N ASP A 526 42.33 3.85 -18.73
CA ASP A 526 42.15 5.10 -19.48
C ASP A 526 41.13 4.93 -20.61
N LEU A 527 41.18 3.81 -21.35
CA LEU A 527 40.18 3.50 -22.35
C LEU A 527 38.79 3.40 -21.73
N PHE A 528 38.65 2.72 -20.58
CA PHE A 528 37.39 2.65 -19.86
C PHE A 528 36.87 4.04 -19.47
N THR A 529 37.69 4.83 -18.78
CA THR A 529 37.26 6.10 -18.20
C THR A 529 36.99 7.16 -19.26
N ASN A 530 37.80 7.21 -20.32
CA ASN A 530 37.57 8.11 -21.44
C ASN A 530 36.32 7.72 -22.24
N TRP A 531 36.10 6.42 -22.48
CA TRP A 531 34.88 5.95 -23.15
C TRP A 531 33.65 6.22 -22.28
N PHE A 532 33.68 5.85 -20.99
CA PHE A 532 32.57 6.04 -20.06
C PHE A 532 32.24 7.53 -19.88
N GLY A 533 33.24 8.38 -19.62
CA GLY A 533 33.07 9.83 -19.45
C GLY A 533 32.62 10.56 -20.71
N SER A 534 32.78 9.96 -21.89
CA SER A 534 32.35 10.52 -23.17
C SER A 534 31.00 9.98 -23.66
N SER A 535 30.38 9.05 -22.92
CA SER A 535 29.11 8.41 -23.29
C SER A 535 27.88 9.32 -23.24
N LEU A 536 28.03 10.48 -22.61
CA LEU A 536 27.00 11.48 -22.38
C LEU A 536 27.50 12.85 -22.90
N LYS A 537 26.82 13.43 -23.90
CA LYS A 537 27.06 14.81 -24.37
C LYS A 537 26.36 15.78 -23.43
N VAL A 538 27.10 16.75 -22.87
CA VAL A 538 26.48 17.97 -22.33
C VAL A 538 26.19 18.86 -23.54
N ILE A 539 24.95 19.28 -23.73
CA ILE A 539 24.62 20.29 -24.74
C ILE A 539 25.32 21.58 -24.30
N LYS A 540 26.28 22.07 -25.09
CA LYS A 540 26.80 23.43 -24.96
C LYS A 540 26.47 24.21 -26.23
N GLU A 541 25.72 25.30 -26.06
CA GLU A 541 26.15 26.56 -26.66
C GLU A 541 27.33 27.09 -25.82
N LEU A 542 28.37 27.62 -26.47
CA LEU A 542 29.47 28.43 -25.88
C LEU A 542 30.62 27.68 -25.17
N ASP A 543 31.42 26.93 -25.93
CA ASP A 543 32.86 26.80 -25.63
C ASP A 543 33.68 26.79 -26.94
N PRO A 544 34.32 27.90 -27.32
CA PRO A 544 35.05 28.02 -28.58
C PRO A 544 36.41 27.31 -28.56
N THR A 545 36.83 26.68 -27.45
CA THR A 545 38.11 25.95 -27.37
C THR A 545 38.00 24.46 -27.73
N TYR A 546 36.79 23.95 -27.99
CA TYR A 546 36.56 22.56 -28.40
C TYR A 546 36.51 22.41 -29.93
N GLY A 547 37.66 22.11 -30.55
CA GLY A 547 37.72 21.54 -31.90
C GLY A 547 37.04 20.17 -31.99
N SER A 548 36.77 19.70 -33.21
CA SER A 548 35.90 18.54 -33.52
C SER A 548 36.29 17.24 -32.80
N LYS A 549 35.68 16.99 -31.63
CA LYS A 549 35.84 15.75 -30.84
C LYS A 549 35.28 14.50 -31.50
N ASP A 550 34.63 14.62 -32.65
CA ASP A 550 33.97 13.50 -33.32
C ASP A 550 34.95 12.38 -33.69
N GLU A 551 36.15 12.73 -34.17
CA GLU A 551 37.23 11.77 -34.46
C GLU A 551 37.66 11.01 -33.20
N LEU A 552 37.85 11.73 -32.08
CA LEU A 552 38.19 11.13 -30.79
C LEU A 552 37.09 10.18 -30.29
N TYR A 553 35.81 10.54 -30.42
CA TYR A 553 34.71 9.68 -30.01
C TYR A 553 34.61 8.42 -30.86
N GLN A 554 34.83 8.54 -32.16
CA GLN A 554 34.89 7.39 -33.08
C GLN A 554 36.10 6.49 -32.80
N GLU A 555 37.24 7.08 -32.45
CA GLU A 555 38.43 6.34 -32.04
C GLU A 555 38.17 5.55 -30.75
N LEU A 556 37.62 6.20 -29.71
CA LEU A 556 37.24 5.55 -28.45
C LEU A 556 36.23 4.43 -28.67
N TYR A 557 35.23 4.64 -29.53
CA TYR A 557 34.28 3.60 -29.92
C TYR A 557 34.99 2.41 -30.57
N THR A 558 35.86 2.67 -31.55
CA THR A 558 36.61 1.63 -32.28
C THR A 558 37.49 0.81 -31.34
N GLN A 559 38.25 1.47 -30.45
CA GLN A 559 39.10 0.79 -29.47
C GLN A 559 38.29 -0.06 -28.48
N MET A 560 37.17 0.46 -27.98
CA MET A 560 36.31 -0.27 -27.04
C MET A 560 35.61 -1.45 -27.72
N LEU A 561 35.12 -1.28 -28.94
CA LEU A 561 34.50 -2.36 -29.71
C LEU A 561 35.52 -3.46 -30.02
N ALA A 562 36.75 -3.11 -30.42
CA ALA A 562 37.83 -4.06 -30.64
C ALA A 562 38.16 -4.85 -29.36
N TYR A 563 38.13 -4.18 -28.19
CA TYR A 563 38.24 -4.87 -26.91
C TYR A 563 37.12 -5.89 -26.73
N ILE A 564 35.85 -5.51 -26.92
CA ILE A 564 34.69 -6.41 -26.79
C ILE A 564 34.83 -7.61 -27.73
N GLN A 565 35.15 -7.39 -29.00
CA GLN A 565 35.36 -8.42 -30.01
C GLN A 565 36.47 -9.40 -29.64
N SER A 566 37.50 -8.94 -28.93
CA SER A 566 38.60 -9.79 -28.46
C SER A 566 38.21 -10.75 -27.34
N THR A 567 37.03 -10.59 -26.73
CA THR A 567 36.62 -11.36 -25.54
C THR A 567 36.08 -12.75 -25.89
N PRO A 568 36.29 -13.77 -25.03
CA PRO A 568 35.74 -15.11 -25.25
C PRO A 568 34.23 -15.13 -25.46
N VAL A 569 33.50 -14.20 -24.84
CA VAL A 569 32.04 -14.10 -24.96
C VAL A 569 31.62 -13.57 -26.32
N ALA A 570 32.31 -12.55 -26.87
CA ALA A 570 31.99 -12.03 -28.20
C ALA A 570 32.28 -13.06 -29.31
N LYS A 571 33.31 -13.90 -29.17
CA LYS A 571 33.61 -14.98 -30.11
C LYS A 571 32.47 -16.00 -30.25
N GLN A 572 31.67 -16.19 -29.20
CA GLN A 572 30.48 -17.06 -29.24
C GLN A 572 29.33 -16.48 -30.08
N LEU A 573 29.44 -15.23 -30.53
CA LEU A 573 28.44 -14.54 -31.34
C LEU A 573 28.76 -14.57 -32.85
N GLU A 574 29.87 -15.19 -33.27
CA GLU A 574 30.37 -15.14 -34.65
C GLU A 574 29.34 -15.59 -35.71
N ASP A 575 28.51 -16.60 -35.39
CA ASP A 575 27.51 -17.16 -36.31
C ASP A 575 26.11 -16.53 -36.21
N THR A 576 25.98 -15.36 -35.54
CA THR A 576 24.67 -14.71 -35.36
C THR A 576 24.41 -13.59 -36.37
N GLU A 577 23.21 -13.60 -37.00
CA GLU A 577 22.79 -12.58 -37.98
C GLU A 577 22.77 -11.13 -37.43
N ASP A 578 22.79 -10.95 -36.09
CA ASP A 578 22.71 -9.66 -35.40
C ASP A 578 23.99 -9.31 -34.61
N LYS A 579 25.14 -9.88 -35.01
CA LYS A 579 26.42 -9.81 -34.29
C LYS A 579 26.81 -8.39 -33.85
N VAL A 580 26.80 -7.42 -34.76
CA VAL A 580 27.25 -6.03 -34.49
C VAL A 580 26.42 -5.36 -33.40
N ASN A 581 25.09 -5.54 -33.42
CA ASN A 581 24.21 -4.98 -32.40
C ASN A 581 24.39 -5.68 -31.06
N LEU A 582 24.67 -6.99 -31.06
CA LEU A 582 24.94 -7.74 -29.84
C LEU A 582 26.27 -7.34 -29.21
N GLU A 583 27.32 -7.12 -30.00
CA GLU A 583 28.62 -6.60 -29.51
C GLU A 583 28.46 -5.22 -28.88
N ASN A 584 27.70 -4.34 -29.52
CA ASN A 584 27.36 -3.04 -28.95
C ASN A 584 26.53 -3.17 -27.65
N GLU A 585 25.55 -4.07 -27.61
CA GLU A 585 24.79 -4.30 -26.38
C GLU A 585 25.66 -4.87 -25.25
N LEU A 586 26.60 -5.76 -25.56
CA LEU A 586 27.60 -6.26 -24.61
C LEU A 586 28.45 -5.12 -24.06
N MET A 587 28.94 -4.24 -24.93
CA MET A 587 29.70 -3.05 -24.54
C MET A 587 28.91 -2.21 -23.53
N PHE A 588 27.68 -1.82 -23.85
CA PHE A 588 26.87 -0.99 -22.95
C PHE A 588 26.46 -1.71 -21.66
N PHE A 589 26.10 -2.98 -21.74
CA PHE A 589 25.69 -3.74 -20.57
C PHE A 589 26.86 -3.92 -19.58
N THR A 590 28.06 -4.20 -20.08
CA THR A 590 29.22 -4.51 -19.24
C THR A 590 29.96 -3.27 -18.78
N ILE A 591 30.26 -2.33 -19.69
CA ILE A 591 31.08 -1.16 -19.42
C ILE A 591 30.25 -0.06 -18.74
N TRP A 592 29.10 0.30 -19.33
CA TRP A 592 28.30 1.41 -18.82
C TRP A 592 27.41 1.01 -17.64
N LEU A 593 26.57 -0.02 -17.80
CA LEU A 593 25.58 -0.42 -16.79
C LEU A 593 26.20 -1.14 -15.60
N ALA A 594 27.08 -2.11 -15.84
CA ALA A 594 27.61 -2.97 -14.78
C ALA A 594 28.86 -2.37 -14.11
N ALA A 595 29.99 -2.30 -14.82
CA ALA A 595 31.24 -1.77 -14.28
C ALA A 595 31.08 -0.29 -13.87
N GLY A 596 30.51 0.50 -14.78
CA GLY A 596 30.24 1.92 -14.56
C GLY A 596 29.39 2.18 -13.32
N GLY A 597 28.34 1.38 -13.07
CA GLY A 597 27.48 1.55 -11.91
C GLY A 597 28.15 1.17 -10.57
N VAL A 598 28.98 0.13 -10.56
CA VAL A 598 29.57 -0.41 -9.31
C VAL A 598 30.79 0.40 -8.86
N GLN A 599 31.56 1.01 -9.77
CA GLN A 599 32.76 1.76 -9.42
C GLN A 599 32.48 2.91 -8.44
N PHE A 600 31.35 3.60 -8.59
CA PHE A 600 30.92 4.65 -7.67
C PHE A 600 30.65 4.09 -6.28
N SER A 601 29.92 2.98 -6.22
CA SER A 601 29.51 2.38 -4.96
C SER A 601 30.67 1.81 -4.16
N PHE A 602 31.79 1.42 -4.78
CA PHE A 602 33.00 1.00 -4.05
C PHE A 602 33.63 2.18 -3.31
N ARG A 603 33.79 3.32 -3.99
CA ARG A 603 34.31 4.56 -3.38
C ARG A 603 33.40 5.05 -2.26
N SER A 604 32.08 5.10 -2.50
CA SER A 604 31.09 5.48 -1.48
C SER A 604 31.07 4.52 -0.30
N ALA A 605 31.22 3.21 -0.53
CA ALA A 605 31.25 2.22 0.53
C ALA A 605 32.48 2.39 1.44
N LEU A 606 33.66 2.64 0.87
CA LEU A 606 34.87 2.89 1.66
C LEU A 606 34.75 4.20 2.46
N LYS A 607 34.22 5.26 1.85
CA LYS A 607 33.95 6.53 2.53
C LYS A 607 33.08 6.32 3.77
N TYR A 608 31.88 5.75 3.57
CA TYR A 608 30.94 5.61 4.67
C TYR A 608 31.36 4.59 5.71
N TRP A 609 32.24 3.65 5.37
CA TRP A 609 32.83 2.72 6.34
C TRP A 609 33.84 3.45 7.23
N ALA A 610 34.63 4.37 6.65
CA ALA A 610 35.56 5.22 7.39
C ALA A 610 34.84 6.26 8.29
N GLU A 611 33.65 6.70 7.88
CA GLU A 611 32.80 7.66 8.62
C GLU A 611 31.87 6.99 9.66
N LEU A 612 31.87 5.66 9.79
CA LEU A 612 31.08 4.99 10.84
C LEU A 612 31.62 5.36 12.22
N GLU A 613 30.71 5.42 13.20
CA GLU A 613 31.10 5.45 14.61
C GLU A 613 31.92 4.20 14.95
N GLU A 614 32.91 4.35 15.83
CA GLU A 614 33.89 3.30 16.14
C GLU A 614 33.21 1.97 16.53
N GLU A 615 32.22 2.01 17.41
CA GLU A 615 31.43 0.84 17.84
C GLU A 615 30.66 0.19 16.66
N GLU A 616 30.05 0.99 15.78
CA GLU A 616 29.31 0.47 14.62
C GLU A 616 30.25 -0.18 13.59
N ARG A 617 31.46 0.36 13.45
CA ARG A 617 32.51 -0.17 12.57
C ARG A 617 33.05 -1.49 13.11
N GLU A 618 33.36 -1.57 14.41
CA GLU A 618 33.83 -2.79 15.07
C GLU A 618 32.80 -3.92 14.95
N ASP A 619 31.52 -3.64 15.19
CA ASP A 619 30.43 -4.63 15.03
C ASP A 619 30.34 -5.17 13.59
N LEU A 620 30.51 -4.29 12.61
CA LEU A 620 30.50 -4.64 11.19
C LEU A 620 31.69 -5.53 10.83
N GLU A 621 32.89 -5.17 11.30
CA GLU A 621 34.12 -5.92 11.08
C GLU A 621 34.08 -7.29 11.76
N ALA A 622 33.56 -7.38 12.98
CA ALA A 622 33.38 -8.65 13.68
C ALA A 622 32.42 -9.61 12.94
N GLU A 623 31.35 -9.09 12.31
CA GLU A 623 30.47 -9.90 11.45
C GLU A 623 31.23 -10.46 10.23
N ILE A 624 32.10 -9.65 9.63
CA ILE A 624 32.91 -10.01 8.47
C ILE A 624 34.00 -11.02 8.84
N GLU A 625 34.73 -10.80 9.92
CA GLU A 625 35.80 -11.67 10.41
C GLU A 625 35.26 -13.08 10.66
N LYS A 626 34.13 -13.19 11.37
CA LYS A 626 33.45 -14.47 11.59
C LYS A 626 33.05 -15.19 10.30
N PHE A 627 32.68 -14.45 9.27
CA PHE A 627 32.41 -15.02 7.95
C PHE A 627 33.69 -15.49 7.26
N MET A 628 34.77 -14.71 7.34
CA MET A 628 36.07 -15.01 6.74
C MET A 628 36.74 -16.21 7.39
N ASP A 629 36.70 -16.34 8.73
CA ASP A 629 37.19 -17.53 9.44
C ASP A 629 36.53 -18.79 8.91
N LYS A 630 35.20 -18.77 8.83
CA LYS A 630 34.43 -19.89 8.31
C LYS A 630 34.79 -20.21 6.87
N TYR A 631 34.91 -19.18 6.03
CA TYR A 631 35.29 -19.34 4.63
C TYR A 631 36.70 -19.91 4.47
N ASN A 632 37.66 -19.46 5.26
CA ASN A 632 39.05 -19.92 5.24
C ASN A 632 39.17 -21.38 5.71
N HIS A 633 38.38 -21.80 6.70
CA HIS A 633 38.35 -23.18 7.19
C HIS A 633 37.67 -24.16 6.22
N GLU A 634 36.53 -23.77 5.63
CA GLU A 634 35.71 -24.67 4.81
C GLU A 634 36.04 -24.57 3.30
N ASN A 635 36.80 -23.55 2.87
CA ASN A 635 37.01 -23.15 1.45
C ASN A 635 35.70 -23.13 0.63
N HIS A 636 34.58 -22.84 1.30
CA HIS A 636 33.25 -22.92 0.72
C HIS A 636 32.62 -21.52 0.66
N PHE A 637 32.49 -20.99 -0.55
CA PHE A 637 31.80 -19.72 -0.75
C PHE A 637 30.29 -19.90 -0.67
N VAL A 638 29.70 -19.26 0.33
CA VAL A 638 28.27 -19.34 0.56
C VAL A 638 27.54 -18.36 -0.35
N HIS A 639 26.74 -18.91 -1.26
CA HIS A 639 25.75 -18.11 -1.99
C HIS A 639 24.75 -17.45 -1.04
N ASN A 640 24.21 -16.28 -1.41
CA ASN A 640 23.26 -15.49 -0.63
C ASN A 640 23.87 -14.77 0.59
N LEU A 641 24.87 -13.94 0.33
CA LEU A 641 25.54 -13.08 1.33
C LEU A 641 24.54 -12.24 2.15
N ASN A 642 23.40 -11.85 1.57
CA ASN A 642 22.33 -11.11 2.26
C ASN A 642 21.85 -11.78 3.56
N ARG A 643 21.84 -13.11 3.64
CA ARG A 643 21.39 -13.84 4.85
C ARG A 643 22.52 -14.06 5.84
N LYS A 644 23.76 -14.13 5.36
CA LYS A 644 24.93 -14.48 6.15
C LYS A 644 25.59 -13.27 6.82
N LEU A 645 25.49 -12.11 6.17
CA LEU A 645 26.05 -10.85 6.63
C LEU A 645 24.94 -9.79 6.73
N PRO A 646 23.98 -9.94 7.66
CA PRO A 646 22.85 -9.04 7.78
C PRO A 646 23.26 -7.59 8.11
N LEU A 647 24.28 -7.35 8.94
CA LEU A 647 24.73 -6.01 9.28
C LEU A 647 25.40 -5.34 8.08
N LEU A 648 26.33 -6.02 7.42
CA LEU A 648 26.95 -5.54 6.17
C LEU A 648 25.91 -5.30 5.08
N THR A 649 24.87 -6.14 5.01
CA THR A 649 23.77 -5.92 4.08
C THR A 649 22.98 -4.66 4.39
N LYS A 650 22.79 -4.30 5.66
CA LYS A 650 22.17 -3.02 6.01
C LYS A 650 23.08 -1.85 5.66
N PHE A 651 24.37 -1.94 5.99
CA PHE A 651 25.36 -0.91 5.67
C PHE A 651 25.39 -0.61 4.17
N VAL A 652 25.60 -1.62 3.32
CA VAL A 652 25.63 -1.46 1.85
C VAL A 652 24.31 -0.87 1.32
N MET A 653 23.18 -1.25 1.89
CA MET A 653 21.89 -0.68 1.50
C MET A 653 21.74 0.79 1.91
N GLU A 654 22.29 1.23 3.06
CA GLU A 654 22.31 2.65 3.44
C GLU A 654 23.26 3.45 2.55
N VAL A 655 24.44 2.92 2.22
CA VAL A 655 25.38 3.54 1.27
C VAL A 655 24.70 3.84 -0.05
N ILE A 656 24.04 2.85 -0.65
CA ILE A 656 23.35 3.03 -1.94
C ILE A 656 22.07 3.88 -1.79
N ARG A 657 21.44 3.90 -0.61
CA ARG A 657 20.28 4.78 -0.32
C ARG A 657 20.71 6.23 -0.37
N LEU A 658 21.84 6.54 0.26
CA LEU A 658 22.43 7.86 0.26
C LEU A 658 22.96 8.20 -1.12
N GLU A 659 23.87 7.41 -1.67
CA GLU A 659 24.57 7.69 -2.93
C GLU A 659 24.20 6.67 -4.02
N PRO A 660 22.98 6.77 -4.60
CA PRO A 660 22.55 5.89 -5.67
C PRO A 660 23.36 6.14 -6.95
N ALA A 661 23.93 5.08 -7.52
CA ALA A 661 24.62 5.16 -8.83
C ALA A 661 23.71 5.66 -9.98
N ALA A 662 22.39 5.55 -9.82
CA ALA A 662 21.42 6.18 -10.69
C ALA A 662 20.58 7.18 -9.88
N ALA A 663 21.15 8.37 -9.66
CA ALA A 663 20.51 9.46 -8.93
C ALA A 663 19.29 10.06 -9.65
N VAL A 664 19.25 9.94 -10.98
CA VAL A 664 18.20 10.57 -11.80
C VAL A 664 17.59 9.57 -12.78
N ILE A 665 16.26 9.58 -12.90
CA ILE A 665 15.53 8.78 -13.89
C ILE A 665 14.72 9.69 -14.79
N ARG A 666 14.91 9.57 -16.10
CA ARG A 666 14.24 10.42 -17.10
C ARG A 666 13.26 9.62 -17.96
N GLY A 667 12.29 10.33 -18.53
CA GLY A 667 11.41 9.82 -19.58
C GLY A 667 10.31 10.79 -19.96
N GLN A 668 9.58 10.46 -21.01
CA GLN A 668 8.46 11.26 -21.50
C GLN A 668 7.13 10.54 -21.20
N ALA A 669 6.11 11.30 -20.82
CA ALA A 669 4.77 10.76 -20.59
C ALA A 669 4.19 10.19 -21.89
N ARG A 670 3.97 8.88 -21.94
CA ARG A 670 3.35 8.16 -23.07
C ARG A 670 1.87 8.50 -23.25
N ARG A 671 1.21 8.85 -22.14
CA ARG A 671 -0.23 9.09 -22.03
C ARG A 671 -0.51 10.01 -20.86
N ASP A 672 -1.73 10.49 -20.74
CA ASP A 672 -2.19 11.12 -19.51
C ASP A 672 -2.21 10.11 -18.35
N PHE A 673 -1.68 10.52 -17.20
CA PHE A 673 -1.77 9.76 -15.95
C PHE A 673 -1.71 10.67 -14.72
N ILE A 674 -2.02 10.11 -13.55
CA ILE A 674 -2.02 10.84 -12.29
C ILE A 674 -0.87 10.37 -11.43
N VAL A 675 -0.09 11.34 -10.92
CA VAL A 675 0.96 11.16 -9.94
C VAL A 675 0.37 11.48 -8.57
N THR A 676 0.60 10.60 -7.59
CA THR A 676 0.06 10.75 -6.22
C THR A 676 1.21 10.86 -5.23
N THR A 677 1.26 11.94 -4.47
CA THR A 677 2.19 12.16 -3.35
C THR A 677 1.45 11.98 -2.02
N SER A 678 2.14 12.15 -0.89
CA SER A 678 1.45 12.23 0.41
C SER A 678 0.52 13.43 0.54
N ASN A 679 0.75 14.50 -0.23
CA ASN A 679 0.13 15.81 -0.04
C ASN A 679 -0.82 16.22 -1.18
N GLY A 680 -0.88 15.47 -2.28
CA GLY A 680 -1.75 15.80 -3.42
C GLY A 680 -1.69 14.84 -4.61
N ARG A 681 -2.55 15.11 -5.61
CA ARG A 681 -2.57 14.44 -6.91
C ARG A 681 -2.28 15.43 -8.03
N TYR A 682 -1.34 15.08 -8.89
CA TYR A 682 -0.87 15.91 -10.00
C TYR A 682 -1.21 15.20 -11.30
N GLN A 683 -1.85 15.92 -12.24
CA GLN A 683 -2.13 15.37 -13.57
C GLN A 683 -0.91 15.60 -14.46
N ILE A 684 -0.37 14.51 -15.00
CA ILE A 684 0.68 14.55 -16.02
C ILE A 684 0.02 14.35 -17.37
N LYS A 685 0.37 15.23 -18.31
CA LYS A 685 -0.13 15.19 -19.68
C LYS A 685 0.78 14.35 -20.56
N GLN A 686 0.21 13.69 -21.56
CA GLN A 686 0.98 13.05 -22.62
C GLN A 686 1.97 14.06 -23.23
N GLY A 687 3.19 13.59 -23.52
CA GLY A 687 4.27 14.41 -24.08
C GLY A 687 5.10 15.18 -23.04
N THR A 688 4.63 15.31 -21.79
CA THR A 688 5.40 15.97 -20.72
C THR A 688 6.72 15.25 -20.46
N TYR A 689 7.82 16.00 -20.42
CA TYR A 689 9.13 15.50 -19.98
C TYR A 689 9.17 15.40 -18.46
N LEU A 690 9.58 14.24 -17.97
CA LEU A 690 9.58 13.92 -16.55
C LEU A 690 10.99 13.56 -16.11
N GLN A 691 11.34 13.97 -14.90
CA GLN A 691 12.57 13.59 -14.23
C GLN A 691 12.28 13.22 -12.78
N ALA A 692 12.66 12.02 -12.39
CA ALA A 692 12.63 11.58 -11.01
C ALA A 692 13.99 11.80 -10.36
N ASP A 693 13.96 12.42 -9.18
CA ASP A 693 15.10 12.57 -8.28
C ASP A 693 15.08 11.43 -7.27
N VAL A 694 15.95 10.44 -7.50
CA VAL A 694 16.06 9.23 -6.66
C VAL A 694 16.65 9.59 -5.31
N VAL A 695 17.60 10.52 -5.26
CA VAL A 695 18.27 10.93 -4.03
C VAL A 695 17.24 11.52 -3.08
N SER A 696 16.47 12.51 -3.51
CA SER A 696 15.43 13.11 -2.66
C SER A 696 14.35 12.12 -2.24
N ALA A 697 13.97 11.19 -3.12
CA ALA A 697 13.00 10.16 -2.78
C ALA A 697 13.54 9.18 -1.72
N GLN A 698 14.84 8.86 -1.76
CA GLN A 698 15.51 7.94 -0.83
C GLN A 698 16.00 8.61 0.47
N ARG A 699 16.18 9.94 0.44
CA ARG A 699 16.59 10.79 1.58
C ARG A 699 15.45 11.69 2.06
N ASN A 700 14.21 11.27 1.88
CA ASN A 700 13.06 12.07 2.30
C ASN A 700 12.90 12.05 3.84
N PRO A 701 12.93 13.20 4.52
CA PRO A 701 12.90 13.25 6.00
C PRO A 701 11.57 12.80 6.60
N ILE A 702 10.47 12.80 5.83
CA ILE A 702 9.17 12.27 6.27
C ILE A 702 9.19 10.74 6.34
N LYS A 703 10.02 10.07 5.52
CA LYS A 703 10.12 8.59 5.47
C LYS A 703 11.32 8.04 6.21
N PHE A 704 12.35 8.85 6.40
CA PHE A 704 13.59 8.50 7.05
C PHE A 704 13.94 9.57 8.09
N LYS A 705 13.93 9.21 9.37
CA LYS A 705 14.59 10.02 10.40
C LYS A 705 16.09 10.05 10.09
N ASP A 706 16.75 11.19 10.31
CA ASP A 706 18.19 11.39 10.05
C ASP A 706 18.51 10.94 8.61
N ALA A 707 17.76 11.48 7.64
CA ALA A 707 17.68 10.95 6.28
C ALA A 707 19.00 11.04 5.49
N ASP A 708 19.89 11.94 5.90
CA ASP A 708 21.18 12.19 5.26
C ASP A 708 22.33 11.42 5.92
N GLU A 709 22.06 10.66 6.99
CA GLU A 709 23.05 9.90 7.74
C GLU A 709 22.94 8.39 7.46
N VAL A 710 24.06 7.69 7.60
CA VAL A 710 24.10 6.22 7.65
C VAL A 710 23.56 5.79 9.02
N LYS A 711 22.59 4.86 9.02
CA LYS A 711 21.98 4.33 10.25
C LYS A 711 21.82 2.82 10.16
N LEU A 712 22.62 2.05 10.90
CA LEU A 712 22.61 0.58 10.87
C LEU A 712 21.42 -0.03 11.62
N ASP A 713 20.79 0.74 12.51
CA ASP A 713 19.56 0.37 13.20
C ASP A 713 18.30 0.49 12.31
N ARG A 714 18.41 1.16 11.15
CA ARG A 714 17.29 1.48 10.28
C ARG A 714 16.60 0.20 9.80
N HIS A 715 15.29 0.13 10.05
CA HIS A 715 14.54 -1.08 9.76
C HIS A 715 14.56 -1.42 8.26
N SER A 716 15.16 -2.57 7.90
CA SER A 716 15.42 -2.98 6.50
C SER A 716 14.18 -3.01 5.60
N LYS A 717 12.99 -3.35 6.13
CA LYS A 717 11.73 -3.28 5.38
C LYS A 717 11.39 -1.86 4.93
N ASN A 718 11.75 -0.83 5.71
CA ASN A 718 11.49 0.57 5.38
C ASN A 718 12.44 1.03 4.27
N VAL A 719 13.74 0.76 4.41
CA VAL A 719 14.75 1.03 3.35
C VAL A 719 14.30 0.40 2.04
N LYS A 720 14.07 -0.92 2.02
CA LYS A 720 13.63 -1.65 0.82
C LYS A 720 12.30 -1.14 0.22
N LYS A 721 11.42 -0.49 1.00
CA LYS A 721 10.14 0.04 0.51
C LYS A 721 10.32 1.28 -0.36
N TYR A 722 11.32 2.10 -0.05
CA TYR A 722 11.60 3.38 -0.71
C TYR A 722 12.93 3.37 -1.46
N PHE A 723 13.41 2.19 -1.85
CA PHE A 723 14.67 2.00 -2.54
C PHE A 723 14.45 1.79 -4.04
N TYR A 724 15.05 2.66 -4.85
CA TYR A 724 14.64 2.97 -6.22
C TYR A 724 15.77 3.02 -7.24
N THR A 725 17.03 3.07 -6.81
CA THR A 725 18.24 3.18 -7.65
C THR A 725 18.32 2.21 -8.83
N PHE A 726 17.68 1.04 -8.76
CA PHE A 726 17.80 -0.02 -9.76
C PHE A 726 16.73 0.06 -10.88
N GLY A 727 16.28 1.26 -11.25
CA GLY A 727 15.29 1.45 -12.31
C GLY A 727 13.91 0.88 -11.98
N GLY A 728 13.55 0.84 -10.69
CA GLY A 728 12.26 0.35 -10.20
C GLY A 728 12.26 0.09 -8.69
N PRO A 729 11.11 -0.16 -8.06
CA PRO A 729 11.05 -0.54 -6.64
C PRO A 729 11.93 -1.75 -6.34
N TYR A 730 12.59 -1.80 -5.19
CA TYR A 730 13.52 -2.89 -4.82
C TYR A 730 12.92 -4.29 -4.96
N ARG A 731 11.65 -4.48 -4.58
CA ARG A 731 10.96 -5.79 -4.65
C ARG A 731 10.42 -6.12 -6.04
N GLN A 732 10.48 -5.19 -7.00
CA GLN A 732 10.02 -5.46 -8.37
C GLN A 732 11.02 -6.38 -9.06
N ARG A 733 10.53 -7.51 -9.59
CA ARG A 733 11.35 -8.43 -10.40
C ARG A 733 11.76 -7.76 -11.71
N ALA A 734 13.04 -7.89 -12.07
CA ALA A 734 13.50 -7.51 -13.39
C ALA A 734 12.98 -8.51 -14.43
N THR A 735 12.35 -7.99 -15.48
CA THR A 735 11.81 -8.78 -16.60
C THR A 735 12.29 -8.20 -17.91
N LYS A 736 12.16 -8.95 -19.01
CA LYS A 736 12.49 -8.44 -20.35
C LYS A 736 11.63 -7.24 -20.77
N THR A 737 10.47 -7.03 -20.14
CA THR A 737 9.47 -6.02 -20.55
C THR A 737 9.45 -4.76 -19.68
N ASN A 738 10.31 -4.67 -18.67
CA ASN A 738 10.45 -3.49 -17.82
C ASN A 738 11.88 -2.96 -17.87
N HIS A 739 12.13 -1.75 -17.38
CA HIS A 739 13.49 -1.17 -17.33
C HIS A 739 14.23 -1.42 -16.01
N LYS A 740 13.72 -2.33 -15.17
CA LYS A 740 14.35 -2.70 -13.88
C LYS A 740 15.71 -3.36 -14.11
N CYS A 741 16.75 -2.93 -13.40
CA CYS A 741 18.10 -3.47 -13.52
C CYS A 741 18.15 -4.99 -13.24
N LEU A 742 18.80 -5.73 -14.14
CA LEU A 742 19.05 -7.18 -13.99
C LEU A 742 20.07 -7.48 -12.89
N GLY A 743 21.02 -6.56 -12.69
CA GLY A 743 22.14 -6.70 -11.76
C GLY A 743 21.88 -6.21 -10.34
N GLN A 744 20.64 -5.95 -9.91
CA GLN A 744 20.36 -5.41 -8.56
C GLN A 744 21.04 -6.23 -7.44
N THR A 745 20.86 -7.56 -7.45
CA THR A 745 21.43 -8.42 -6.41
C THR A 745 22.94 -8.54 -6.58
N LEU A 746 23.41 -8.62 -7.83
CA LEU A 746 24.82 -8.72 -8.17
C LEU A 746 25.60 -7.48 -7.69
N ALA A 747 25.10 -6.28 -7.94
CA ALA A 747 25.73 -5.04 -7.53
C ALA A 747 25.87 -4.95 -6.01
N ILE A 748 24.82 -5.32 -5.27
CA ILE A 748 24.86 -5.38 -3.80
C ILE A 748 25.89 -6.40 -3.33
N ASP A 749 25.94 -7.59 -3.93
CA ASP A 749 26.90 -8.61 -3.54
C ASP A 749 28.35 -8.18 -3.88
N PHE A 750 28.58 -7.51 -5.01
CA PHE A 750 29.91 -6.99 -5.38
C PHE A 750 30.45 -5.97 -4.37
N ILE A 751 29.61 -5.05 -3.90
CA ILE A 751 30.02 -4.04 -2.90
C ILE A 751 30.39 -4.74 -1.58
N LYS A 752 29.66 -5.80 -1.21
CA LYS A 752 30.02 -6.61 -0.04
C LYS A 752 31.32 -7.35 -0.23
N MET A 753 31.51 -8.00 -1.37
CA MET A 753 32.76 -8.72 -1.66
C MET A 753 33.97 -7.79 -1.57
N PHE A 754 33.83 -6.57 -2.09
CA PHE A 754 34.84 -5.53 -1.95
C PHE A 754 35.10 -5.21 -0.47
N LEU A 755 34.08 -4.82 0.31
CA LEU A 755 34.26 -4.50 1.74
C LEU A 755 34.81 -5.68 2.57
N ILE A 756 34.34 -6.90 2.31
CA ILE A 756 34.82 -8.11 2.97
C ILE A 756 36.32 -8.28 2.78
N HIS A 757 36.85 -7.98 1.59
CA HIS A 757 38.29 -8.08 1.36
C HIS A 757 39.06 -6.84 1.80
N THR A 758 38.52 -5.65 1.62
CA THR A 758 39.17 -4.40 2.04
C THR A 758 39.37 -4.34 3.55
N THR A 759 38.43 -4.86 4.34
CA THR A 759 38.55 -4.96 5.81
C THR A 759 39.59 -5.99 6.27
N GLN A 760 40.18 -6.77 5.36
CA GLN A 760 41.30 -7.67 5.65
C GLN A 760 42.65 -7.04 5.27
N CYS A 761 42.62 -5.82 4.76
CA CYS A 761 43.79 -5.05 4.40
C CYS A 761 44.09 -4.03 5.51
N ASP A 762 45.35 -3.64 5.61
CA ASP A 762 45.80 -2.55 6.45
C ASP A 762 45.57 -1.23 5.71
N VAL A 763 44.54 -0.47 6.11
CA VAL A 763 44.06 0.72 5.41
C VAL A 763 44.04 1.92 6.36
N GLU A 764 44.86 2.92 6.05
CA GLU A 764 44.90 4.20 6.77
C GLU A 764 44.46 5.33 5.84
N ILE A 765 43.26 5.86 6.09
CA ILE A 765 42.66 6.94 5.31
C ILE A 765 43.08 8.29 5.90
N ASP A 766 43.69 9.14 5.06
CA ASP A 766 44.06 10.52 5.41
C ASP A 766 42.86 11.46 5.19
N SER A 767 42.27 11.43 3.99
CA SER A 767 41.18 12.32 3.64
C SER A 767 40.30 11.77 2.53
N ILE A 768 39.02 12.11 2.60
CA ILE A 768 38.02 11.79 1.58
C ILE A 768 37.33 13.08 1.15
N GLN A 769 37.30 13.33 -0.16
CA GLN A 769 36.67 14.51 -0.73
C GLN A 769 35.82 14.13 -1.94
N THR A 770 34.80 14.93 -2.22
CA THR A 770 33.98 14.76 -3.41
C THR A 770 34.83 14.96 -4.67
N SER A 771 34.82 13.98 -5.58
CA SER A 771 35.67 14.00 -6.78
C SER A 771 35.19 15.01 -7.82
N THR A 772 36.15 15.72 -8.42
CA THR A 772 35.91 16.56 -9.62
C THR A 772 36.17 15.81 -10.93
N SER A 773 36.58 14.54 -10.87
CA SER A 773 36.95 13.75 -12.03
C SER A 773 35.76 13.45 -12.97
N LYS A 774 36.06 13.12 -14.24
CA LYS A 774 35.05 12.67 -15.22
C LYS A 774 34.27 11.44 -14.78
N THR A 775 34.81 10.67 -13.83
CA THR A 775 34.20 9.45 -13.29
C THR A 775 33.43 9.67 -12.00
N GLY A 776 33.39 10.89 -11.43
CA GLY A 776 32.64 11.22 -10.22
C GLY A 776 33.00 10.40 -8.96
N GLY A 777 32.14 10.47 -7.94
CA GLY A 777 32.33 9.76 -6.66
C GLY A 777 33.20 10.55 -5.69
N HIS A 778 34.14 9.87 -5.03
CA HIS A 778 35.03 10.45 -4.02
C HIS A 778 36.49 10.19 -4.38
N ASP A 779 37.33 11.21 -4.19
CA ASP A 779 38.78 11.09 -4.13
C ASP A 779 39.13 10.56 -2.72
N ILE A 780 39.97 9.53 -2.64
CA ILE A 780 40.25 8.81 -1.39
C ILE A 780 41.74 8.75 -1.22
N LYS A 781 42.26 9.60 -0.33
CA LYS A 781 43.69 9.67 -0.02
C LYS A 781 44.01 8.79 1.18
N VAL A 782 45.01 7.94 1.01
CA VAL A 782 45.50 7.02 2.05
C VAL A 782 47.00 7.21 2.27
N THR A 783 47.44 7.05 3.51
CA THR A 783 48.86 6.88 3.87
C THR A 783 49.29 5.44 3.75
N LYS A 784 48.34 4.51 3.93
CA LYS A 784 48.58 3.07 3.88
C LYS A 784 47.43 2.31 3.26
N PHE A 785 47.74 1.37 2.38
CA PHE A 785 46.81 0.39 1.84
C PHE A 785 47.59 -0.87 1.47
N LYS A 786 47.43 -1.93 2.26
CA LYS A 786 48.17 -3.19 2.04
C LYS A 786 47.32 -4.43 2.35
N CYS A 787 47.19 -5.28 1.34
CA CYS A 787 46.57 -6.62 1.40
C CYS A 787 47.63 -7.69 1.05
#